data_AF-A0A3C0TQX0-F1
#
_entry.id   AF-A0A3C0TQX0-F1
#
_cell.length_a   1.000
_cell.length_b   1.000
_cell.length_c   1.000
_cell.angle_alpha   90.00
_cell.angle_beta   90.00
_cell.angle_gamma   90.00
#
_symmetry.space_group_name_H-M   'P 1'
#
loop_
_entity.id
_entity.type
_entity.pdbx_description
1 polymer ?
#
loop_
_entity_poly.entity_id
_entity_poly.type
_entity_poly.pdbx_seq_one_letter_code
_entity_poly.pdbx_strand_id
1 'polypeptide(L)'
;MARLLLTTVVFQITFILFTALPSWAKTVEYNLTIAQEKVNITGKSVQAMTINGTIPGPALRFREGDRARIHVKNTMNVETSIHWHGLLVPPGMDGVPFVSFPPIAPGATFTYAFTLRQSGTYWYHSHTSLQEQSGVYGGIAIEPRGGKPHRGKDHVVVLSDWTDDDPHAVLRTLRRGSEWFAIEKGSGQSIIGAARIGMLGDYFSRELQRMPPMDIADVAYDHFLANGKSELTIPAAPGETVRLRIIDGSATTFFHLTYAGGPLTIVSADGQDVRPVKIERLLIGVAETYDVLVTVPRSGAFELRATAHDASAFASIWIGSGKRRAAPAMPKPNLYQTMGGLTMKRLFALTPAGTMGMSDGAVEAGTLDKPGMMPMHGMDHGKDSKSMDHSGHTMDHGSMKGMDHKSQTMDHGSMKGMEHPMTTAGQEAVDRNGRRFGTRFGLLASDVSSSRDIAADGVDPRRPGPPYDKLRALRSTALPRGKSVREIRLTLDGDMERYIWLLNNKALSETDSILIKKGEIVRFIMINRTMMHHPMHLHGHFFRVINGQGNHAPLKHTVDVEPMSTTVIEFYANEFGDWFFHCHLLYHMKAGMAGLVHYDGYNLYPELAKVRPQLYKESWYVWGETTALSNMAEASITLSDTRNIISLMGEVGWEEVDRNEWEALLTWDRYVNRFFTYFIGVDVFGERSETEDTRGVLGFTYLLPLNIETRIWADDDGGWRGGLHKVSDLTPRLALFGEYEYDSHEKSEARAGLAYTVSKSFSLVGQWHSEFDWGGGLQIRF
;
A
#
# COMPACT_ATOMS: atom_id res chain seq x y z
N MET A 1 28.00 -37.83 65.42
CA MET A 1 27.31 -36.62 64.93
C MET A 1 28.08 -35.85 63.85
N ALA A 2 29.41 -35.66 63.95
CA ALA A 2 30.18 -34.88 62.97
C ALA A 2 30.21 -35.44 61.53
N ARG A 3 30.15 -36.78 61.35
CA ARG A 3 30.13 -37.39 60.00
C ARG A 3 28.79 -37.27 59.27
N LEU A 4 27.68 -37.05 59.98
CA LEU A 4 26.35 -36.91 59.36
C LEU A 4 26.12 -35.47 58.87
N LEU A 5 26.62 -34.48 59.60
CA LEU A 5 26.57 -33.06 59.20
C LEU A 5 27.40 -32.76 57.95
N LEU A 6 28.56 -33.42 57.79
CA LEU A 6 29.43 -33.19 56.63
C LEU A 6 28.80 -33.71 55.32
N THR A 7 28.09 -34.85 55.36
CA THR A 7 27.39 -35.40 54.20
C THR A 7 26.15 -34.59 53.83
N THR A 8 25.40 -34.05 54.80
CA THR A 8 24.22 -33.22 54.49
C THR A 8 24.61 -31.85 53.91
N VAL A 9 25.70 -31.25 54.41
CA VAL A 9 26.20 -29.95 53.91
C VAL A 9 26.82 -30.10 52.51
N VAL A 10 27.56 -31.18 52.24
CA VAL A 10 28.08 -31.44 50.88
C VAL A 10 26.94 -31.75 49.92
N PHE A 11 25.90 -32.50 50.33
CA PHE A 11 24.75 -32.78 49.47
C PHE A 11 23.91 -31.52 49.16
N GLN A 12 23.74 -30.60 50.14
CA GLN A 12 23.06 -29.33 49.91
C GLN A 12 23.88 -28.35 49.05
N ILE A 13 25.20 -28.27 49.23
CA ILE A 13 26.06 -27.45 48.37
C ILE A 13 26.08 -28.01 46.94
N THR A 14 26.13 -29.34 46.77
CA THR A 14 26.08 -29.99 45.45
C THR A 14 24.70 -29.83 44.79
N PHE A 15 23.61 -29.85 45.57
CA PHE A 15 22.25 -29.61 45.05
C PHE A 15 22.01 -28.13 44.68
N ILE A 16 22.61 -27.18 45.40
CA ILE A 16 22.58 -25.75 45.06
C ILE A 16 23.47 -25.47 43.83
N LEU A 17 24.61 -26.15 43.68
CA LEU A 17 25.47 -26.06 42.48
C LEU A 17 24.89 -26.73 41.23
N PHE A 18 24.03 -27.76 41.37
CA PHE A 18 23.34 -28.39 40.22
C PHE A 18 21.99 -27.77 39.86
N THR A 19 21.36 -27.00 40.75
CA THR A 19 20.10 -26.27 40.46
C THR A 19 20.32 -24.83 40.02
N ALA A 20 21.52 -24.29 40.22
CA ALA A 20 21.96 -23.02 39.66
C ALA A 20 22.93 -23.26 38.51
N LEU A 21 22.48 -23.91 37.42
CA LEU A 21 23.08 -23.59 36.11
C LEU A 21 22.67 -22.16 35.83
N PRO A 22 23.59 -21.19 35.86
CA PRO A 22 23.22 -19.83 35.54
C PRO A 22 22.78 -19.86 34.07
N SER A 23 21.52 -19.53 33.84
CA SER A 23 20.97 -19.29 32.51
C SER A 23 21.60 -17.99 31.99
N TRP A 24 22.88 -18.02 31.62
CA TRP A 24 23.52 -16.88 30.96
C TRP A 24 22.81 -16.68 29.62
N ALA A 25 22.27 -15.49 29.39
CA ALA A 25 21.79 -15.08 28.08
C ALA A 25 22.91 -15.33 27.05
N LYS A 26 22.72 -16.28 26.14
CA LYS A 26 23.70 -16.57 25.09
C LYS A 26 23.83 -15.32 24.23
N THR A 27 25.05 -14.81 24.04
CA THR A 27 25.27 -13.78 23.02
C THR A 27 25.31 -14.45 21.65
N VAL A 28 24.41 -14.05 20.76
CA VAL A 28 24.37 -14.50 19.38
C VAL A 28 24.79 -13.34 18.50
N GLU A 29 25.86 -13.55 17.74
CA GLU A 29 26.54 -12.51 17.00
C GLU A 29 26.40 -12.71 15.49
N TYR A 30 26.11 -11.62 14.77
CA TYR A 30 26.02 -11.59 13.32
C TYR A 30 26.82 -10.42 12.75
N ASN A 31 27.39 -10.62 11.56
CA ASN A 31 28.01 -9.58 10.75
C ASN A 31 27.21 -9.43 9.46
N LEU A 32 26.67 -8.24 9.23
CA LEU A 32 25.91 -7.87 8.04
C LEU A 32 26.67 -6.78 7.30
N THR A 33 27.04 -7.03 6.07
CA THR A 33 27.67 -6.04 5.18
C THR A 33 26.66 -5.62 4.13
N ILE A 34 26.33 -4.34 4.10
CA ILE A 34 25.44 -3.74 3.10
C ILE A 34 26.31 -3.16 1.99
N ALA A 35 26.13 -3.65 0.77
CA ALA A 35 26.93 -3.29 -0.39
C ALA A 35 26.05 -2.99 -1.62
N GLN A 36 26.57 -2.16 -2.52
CA GLN A 36 25.99 -1.98 -3.86
C GLN A 36 26.59 -3.02 -4.80
N GLU A 37 25.76 -3.90 -5.35
CA GLU A 37 26.19 -4.97 -6.27
C GLU A 37 25.24 -5.12 -7.46
N LYS A 38 25.75 -5.67 -8.57
CA LYS A 38 24.91 -6.01 -9.72
C LYS A 38 24.20 -7.34 -9.47
N VAL A 39 22.88 -7.35 -9.65
CA VAL A 39 22.05 -8.56 -9.59
C VAL A 39 21.36 -8.80 -10.93
N ASN A 40 20.87 -10.02 -11.15
CA ASN A 40 20.16 -10.39 -12.36
C ASN A 40 18.97 -11.30 -12.00
N ILE A 41 17.87 -10.69 -11.54
CA ILE A 41 16.66 -11.41 -11.10
C ILE A 41 15.71 -11.67 -12.29
N THR A 42 15.62 -10.71 -13.22
CA THR A 42 14.66 -10.68 -14.34
C THR A 42 15.25 -11.17 -15.67
N GLY A 43 16.56 -11.45 -15.70
CA GLY A 43 17.32 -11.62 -16.95
C GLY A 43 18.11 -10.37 -17.34
N LYS A 44 17.79 -9.20 -16.75
CA LYS A 44 18.54 -7.95 -16.91
C LYS A 44 19.47 -7.71 -15.72
N SER A 45 20.73 -7.38 -16.00
CA SER A 45 21.66 -6.99 -14.94
C SER A 45 21.41 -5.55 -14.51
N VAL A 46 21.05 -5.35 -13.24
CA VAL A 46 20.77 -4.03 -12.65
C VAL A 46 21.56 -3.83 -11.35
N GLN A 47 21.79 -2.57 -11.00
CA GLN A 47 22.43 -2.20 -9.74
C GLN A 47 21.42 -2.34 -8.59
N ALA A 48 21.79 -3.06 -7.53
CA ALA A 48 20.98 -3.27 -6.34
C ALA A 48 21.79 -3.08 -5.07
N MET A 49 21.15 -3.27 -3.92
CA MET A 49 21.78 -3.29 -2.60
C MET A 49 21.61 -4.67 -1.98
N THR A 50 22.71 -5.30 -1.57
CA THR A 50 22.71 -6.65 -1.00
C THR A 50 23.14 -6.63 0.45
N ILE A 51 22.71 -7.64 1.22
CA ILE A 51 23.19 -7.89 2.57
C ILE A 51 23.96 -9.20 2.55
N ASN A 52 25.28 -9.13 2.77
CA ASN A 52 26.20 -10.26 2.60
C ASN A 52 26.10 -10.93 1.20
N GLY A 53 25.90 -10.13 0.15
CA GLY A 53 25.88 -10.61 -1.23
C GLY A 53 24.55 -11.23 -1.68
N THR A 54 23.48 -11.16 -0.88
CA THR A 54 22.17 -11.74 -1.23
C THR A 54 21.02 -10.77 -1.03
N ILE A 55 19.94 -11.02 -1.79
CA ILE A 55 18.61 -10.41 -1.62
C ILE A 55 17.58 -11.55 -1.56
N PRO A 56 16.80 -11.70 -0.48
CA PRO A 56 16.96 -11.00 0.80
C PRO A 56 18.32 -11.33 1.45
N GLY A 57 18.67 -10.55 2.48
CA GLY A 57 19.74 -10.88 3.41
C GLY A 57 19.51 -12.20 4.17
N PRO A 58 20.53 -12.69 4.88
CA PRO A 58 20.43 -13.96 5.61
C PRO A 58 19.34 -13.92 6.68
N ALA A 59 18.57 -15.01 6.79
CA ALA A 59 17.59 -15.14 7.88
C ALA A 59 18.32 -15.29 9.23
N LEU A 60 18.10 -14.36 10.15
CA LEU A 60 18.69 -14.37 11.48
C LEU A 60 17.89 -15.31 12.40
N ARG A 61 18.59 -16.08 13.22
CA ARG A 61 17.97 -17.05 14.12
C ARG A 61 18.47 -16.85 15.53
N PHE A 62 17.52 -16.73 16.45
CA PHE A 62 17.78 -16.52 17.86
C PHE A 62 16.87 -17.40 18.72
N ARG A 63 17.13 -17.39 20.02
CA ARG A 63 16.22 -17.86 21.05
C ARG A 63 15.82 -16.69 21.95
N GLU A 64 14.58 -16.72 22.44
CA GLU A 64 14.11 -15.79 23.45
C GLU A 64 15.03 -15.83 24.68
N GLY A 65 15.48 -14.66 25.12
CA GLY A 65 16.48 -14.47 26.17
C GLY A 65 17.91 -14.30 25.67
N ASP A 66 18.20 -14.59 24.39
CA ASP A 66 19.52 -14.33 23.81
C ASP A 66 19.83 -12.82 23.80
N ARG A 67 21.12 -12.49 23.92
CA ARG A 67 21.63 -11.14 23.63
C ARG A 67 22.03 -11.09 22.16
N ALA A 68 21.26 -10.40 21.34
CA ALA A 68 21.62 -10.13 19.96
C ALA A 68 22.76 -9.10 19.94
N ARG A 69 23.82 -9.39 19.19
CA ARG A 69 24.87 -8.42 18.82
C ARG A 69 25.06 -8.48 17.32
N ILE A 70 24.70 -7.41 16.61
CA ILE A 70 24.68 -7.41 15.15
C ILE A 70 25.52 -6.24 14.65
N HIS A 71 26.61 -6.56 13.98
CA HIS A 71 27.52 -5.60 13.37
C HIS A 71 27.06 -5.32 11.94
N VAL A 72 26.56 -4.11 11.69
CA VAL A 72 26.12 -3.66 10.37
C VAL A 72 27.18 -2.74 9.80
N LYS A 73 27.87 -3.22 8.76
CA LYS A 73 28.89 -2.48 8.02
C LYS A 73 28.29 -1.92 6.74
N ASN A 74 28.39 -0.60 6.56
CA ASN A 74 28.01 0.06 5.33
C ASN A 74 29.24 0.20 4.42
N THR A 75 29.31 -0.55 3.32
CA THR A 75 30.38 -0.42 2.31
C THR A 75 29.95 0.41 1.10
N MET A 76 28.76 0.99 1.12
CA MET A 76 28.25 1.87 0.07
C MET A 76 28.81 3.29 0.20
N ASN A 77 28.54 4.13 -0.80
CA ASN A 77 28.86 5.57 -0.81
C ASN A 77 27.71 6.46 -0.30
N VAL A 78 26.61 5.87 0.14
CA VAL A 78 25.44 6.54 0.74
C VAL A 78 25.22 6.02 2.16
N GLU A 79 24.55 6.80 2.99
CA GLU A 79 24.18 6.38 4.34
C GLU A 79 23.16 5.22 4.33
N THR A 80 23.04 4.49 5.43
CA THR A 80 22.07 3.39 5.56
C THR A 80 21.62 3.21 7.01
N SER A 81 20.66 2.33 7.24
CA SER A 81 20.19 1.94 8.57
C SER A 81 19.56 0.55 8.50
N ILE A 82 19.35 -0.09 9.64
CA ILE A 82 18.57 -1.33 9.73
C ILE A 82 17.59 -1.19 10.89
N HIS A 83 16.30 -1.26 10.58
CA HIS A 83 15.22 -1.41 11.54
C HIS A 83 14.92 -2.89 11.81
N TRP A 84 14.62 -3.23 13.06
CA TRP A 84 14.28 -4.58 13.52
C TRP A 84 12.77 -4.74 13.68
N HIS A 85 12.08 -4.85 12.55
CA HIS A 85 10.62 -4.79 12.48
C HIS A 85 9.91 -5.74 13.44
N GLY A 86 9.10 -5.15 14.32
CA GLY A 86 8.31 -5.85 15.33
C GLY A 86 9.08 -6.24 16.60
N LEU A 87 10.39 -5.99 16.69
CA LEU A 87 11.17 -6.26 17.91
C LEU A 87 11.04 -5.12 18.93
N LEU A 88 10.82 -5.49 20.19
CA LEU A 88 10.84 -4.56 21.31
C LEU A 88 12.29 -4.31 21.75
N VAL A 89 12.90 -3.25 21.20
CA VAL A 89 14.28 -2.85 21.45
C VAL A 89 14.34 -1.53 22.22
N PRO A 90 15.49 -1.14 22.81
CA PRO A 90 15.68 0.23 23.27
C PRO A 90 15.62 1.22 22.09
N PRO A 91 15.11 2.46 22.25
CA PRO A 91 15.00 3.42 21.14
C PRO A 91 16.29 3.59 20.34
N GLY A 92 17.45 3.74 21.01
CA GLY A 92 18.77 3.86 20.36
C GLY A 92 19.22 2.66 19.51
N MET A 93 18.47 1.55 19.55
CA MET A 93 18.73 0.32 18.80
C MET A 93 17.62 0.02 17.78
N ASP A 94 16.60 0.87 17.68
CA ASP A 94 15.46 0.69 16.78
C ASP A 94 15.84 0.87 15.31
N GLY A 95 16.85 1.70 15.03
CA GLY A 95 17.44 1.79 13.70
C GLY A 95 16.72 2.73 12.72
N VAL A 96 15.74 3.51 13.17
CA VAL A 96 15.09 4.52 12.33
C VAL A 96 15.90 5.82 12.33
N PRO A 97 16.48 6.21 11.19
CA PRO A 97 17.33 7.39 11.10
C PRO A 97 16.55 8.65 11.49
N PHE A 98 17.22 9.56 12.19
CA PHE A 98 16.67 10.85 12.66
C PHE A 98 15.53 10.74 13.70
N VAL A 99 14.98 9.54 13.96
CA VAL A 99 13.97 9.31 15.00
C VAL A 99 14.61 8.90 16.31
N SER A 100 15.31 7.79 16.31
CA SER A 100 15.84 7.19 17.52
C SER A 100 17.30 6.77 17.34
N PHE A 101 17.81 6.92 16.11
CA PHE A 101 19.07 6.40 15.65
C PHE A 101 19.72 7.39 14.64
N PRO A 102 21.04 7.67 14.72
CA PRO A 102 21.73 8.38 13.64
C PRO A 102 22.07 7.41 12.50
N PRO A 103 21.96 7.82 11.22
CA PRO A 103 22.23 6.93 10.10
C PRO A 103 23.69 6.42 10.09
N ILE A 104 23.90 5.20 9.58
CA ILE A 104 25.21 4.58 9.43
C ILE A 104 25.90 5.19 8.20
N ALA A 105 26.90 6.02 8.45
CA ALA A 105 27.66 6.71 7.41
C ALA A 105 28.38 5.73 6.44
N PRO A 106 28.67 6.16 5.20
CA PRO A 106 29.53 5.42 4.27
C PRO A 106 30.84 4.95 4.91
N GLY A 107 31.18 3.67 4.73
CA GLY A 107 32.40 3.05 5.27
C GLY A 107 32.36 2.74 6.77
N ALA A 108 31.32 3.16 7.50
CA ALA A 108 31.19 2.95 8.94
C ALA A 108 30.56 1.60 9.29
N THR A 109 30.78 1.17 10.53
CA THR A 109 30.11 0.02 11.14
C THR A 109 29.37 0.48 12.38
N PHE A 110 28.09 0.12 12.50
CA PHE A 110 27.34 0.27 13.73
C PHE A 110 27.07 -1.11 14.35
N THR A 111 27.08 -1.19 15.68
CA THR A 111 26.78 -2.44 16.42
C THR A 111 25.47 -2.29 17.18
N TYR A 112 24.44 -2.99 16.71
CA TYR A 112 23.19 -3.12 17.45
C TYR A 112 23.37 -4.17 18.55
N ALA A 113 22.94 -3.86 19.78
CA ALA A 113 23.03 -4.79 20.90
C ALA A 113 21.84 -4.65 21.84
N PHE A 114 21.02 -5.71 21.93
CA PHE A 114 19.84 -5.75 22.78
C PHE A 114 19.51 -7.19 23.20
N THR A 115 18.73 -7.33 24.27
CA THR A 115 18.25 -8.64 24.74
C THR A 115 16.89 -8.93 24.14
N LEU A 116 16.73 -10.12 23.56
CA LEU A 116 15.46 -10.56 23.02
C LEU A 116 14.54 -11.00 24.14
N ARG A 117 13.41 -10.31 24.30
CA ARG A 117 12.40 -10.58 25.33
C ARG A 117 11.08 -11.08 24.76
N GLN A 118 11.10 -11.52 23.51
CA GLN A 118 9.97 -12.05 22.75
C GLN A 118 10.42 -13.19 21.86
N SER A 119 9.48 -13.99 21.39
CA SER A 119 9.66 -15.02 20.36
C SER A 119 8.74 -14.76 19.18
N GLY A 120 8.94 -15.46 18.05
CA GLY A 120 8.06 -15.33 16.89
C GLY A 120 8.81 -15.14 15.56
N THR A 121 8.08 -14.67 14.56
CA THR A 121 8.58 -14.37 13.21
C THR A 121 8.57 -12.86 13.03
N TYR A 122 9.74 -12.31 12.70
CA TYR A 122 10.00 -10.89 12.53
C TYR A 122 10.89 -10.70 11.31
N TRP A 123 11.31 -9.49 11.02
CA TRP A 123 12.19 -9.21 9.90
C TRP A 123 13.01 -7.94 10.17
N TYR A 124 13.94 -7.65 9.27
CA TYR A 124 14.75 -6.44 9.32
C TYR A 124 14.81 -5.83 7.94
N HIS A 125 14.86 -4.51 7.87
CA HIS A 125 14.92 -3.78 6.60
C HIS A 125 15.58 -2.40 6.79
N SER A 126 16.03 -1.80 5.70
CA SER A 126 16.51 -0.42 5.75
C SER A 126 15.37 0.56 5.97
N HIS A 127 15.57 1.49 6.90
CA HIS A 127 14.68 2.62 7.13
C HIS A 127 15.28 3.93 6.55
N THR A 128 16.21 3.79 5.61
CA THR A 128 16.87 4.91 4.94
C THR A 128 16.44 4.98 3.48
N SER A 129 15.90 6.13 3.06
CA SER A 129 15.52 6.39 1.67
C SER A 129 14.59 5.29 1.11
N LEU A 130 14.82 4.84 -0.13
CA LEU A 130 14.09 3.76 -0.80
C LEU A 130 14.90 2.46 -0.86
N GLN A 131 15.84 2.26 0.07
CA GLN A 131 16.80 1.14 0.04
C GLN A 131 16.16 -0.23 0.25
N GLU A 132 15.00 -0.28 0.90
CA GLU A 132 14.21 -1.51 1.05
C GLU A 132 13.86 -2.11 -0.32
N GLN A 133 13.26 -1.32 -1.23
CA GLN A 133 12.99 -1.76 -2.61
C GLN A 133 14.26 -2.22 -3.33
N SER A 134 15.40 -1.59 -3.06
CA SER A 134 16.69 -1.94 -3.67
C SER A 134 17.29 -3.26 -3.17
N GLY A 135 16.74 -3.88 -2.12
CA GLY A 135 17.16 -5.20 -1.63
C GLY A 135 17.61 -5.27 -0.17
N VAL A 136 17.57 -4.17 0.60
CA VAL A 136 18.06 -4.15 1.99
C VAL A 136 16.97 -4.63 2.96
N TYR A 137 16.73 -5.94 2.99
CA TYR A 137 15.79 -6.59 3.91
C TYR A 137 16.11 -8.07 4.14
N GLY A 138 15.62 -8.66 5.24
CA GLY A 138 15.77 -10.10 5.54
C GLY A 138 14.93 -10.57 6.73
N GLY A 139 14.81 -11.89 6.89
CA GLY A 139 13.93 -12.47 7.92
C GLY A 139 14.60 -12.68 9.28
N ILE A 140 13.79 -12.71 10.35
CA ILE A 140 14.22 -13.06 11.72
C ILE A 140 13.28 -14.14 12.26
N ALA A 141 13.83 -15.21 12.83
CA ALA A 141 13.08 -16.21 13.56
C ALA A 141 13.63 -16.36 14.98
N ILE A 142 12.77 -16.13 15.98
CA ILE A 142 13.13 -16.25 17.39
C ILE A 142 12.38 -17.41 18.00
N GLU A 143 13.10 -18.45 18.43
CA GLU A 143 12.52 -19.60 19.10
C GLU A 143 12.13 -19.25 20.54
N PRO A 144 10.95 -19.68 21.02
CA PRO A 144 10.54 -19.47 22.41
C PRO A 144 11.45 -20.24 23.38
N ARG A 145 11.64 -19.71 24.59
CA ARG A 145 12.51 -20.33 25.60
C ARG A 145 12.08 -21.76 25.96
N GLY A 146 10.77 -22.03 25.94
CA GLY A 146 10.17 -23.34 26.23
C GLY A 146 10.26 -24.37 25.09
N GLY A 147 10.88 -24.03 23.95
CA GLY A 147 10.91 -24.89 22.76
C GLY A 147 9.68 -24.74 21.87
N LYS A 148 9.74 -25.28 20.65
CA LYS A 148 8.73 -25.05 19.61
C LYS A 148 7.35 -25.60 20.03
N PRO A 149 6.26 -24.84 19.80
CA PRO A 149 4.91 -25.29 20.14
C PRO A 149 4.38 -26.39 19.20
N HIS A 150 5.04 -26.65 18.07
CA HIS A 150 4.68 -27.74 17.15
C HIS A 150 5.90 -28.59 16.78
N ARG A 151 5.62 -29.82 16.33
CA ARG A 151 6.59 -30.72 15.70
C ARG A 151 6.66 -30.44 14.20
N GLY A 152 7.85 -30.45 13.61
CA GLY A 152 8.07 -30.22 12.17
C GLY A 152 9.19 -29.22 11.88
N LYS A 153 9.54 -29.09 10.60
CA LYS A 153 10.55 -28.13 10.13
C LYS A 153 9.93 -26.74 9.98
N ASP A 154 10.75 -25.73 10.28
CA ASP A 154 10.40 -24.31 10.11
C ASP A 154 11.13 -23.76 8.89
N HIS A 155 10.38 -23.20 7.95
CA HIS A 155 10.95 -22.49 6.82
C HIS A 155 10.57 -21.01 6.90
N VAL A 156 11.57 -20.14 6.91
CA VAL A 156 11.37 -18.69 6.79
C VAL A 156 11.18 -18.39 5.31
N VAL A 157 10.10 -17.70 4.98
CA VAL A 157 9.75 -17.31 3.61
C VAL A 157 9.52 -15.81 3.63
N VAL A 158 10.44 -15.06 3.02
CA VAL A 158 10.29 -13.63 2.79
C VAL A 158 9.73 -13.45 1.39
N LEU A 159 8.52 -12.90 1.31
CA LEU A 159 7.91 -12.44 0.09
C LEU A 159 8.40 -11.04 -0.22
N SER A 160 8.62 -10.74 -1.49
CA SER A 160 8.98 -9.39 -1.93
C SER A 160 8.54 -9.13 -3.37
N ASP A 161 8.38 -7.85 -3.69
CA ASP A 161 8.29 -7.36 -5.06
C ASP A 161 9.67 -6.94 -5.58
N TRP A 162 9.84 -6.98 -6.90
CA TRP A 162 11.08 -6.61 -7.56
C TRP A 162 10.81 -5.78 -8.81
N THR A 163 11.55 -4.68 -8.95
CA THR A 163 11.62 -3.93 -10.18
C THR A 163 13.07 -3.67 -10.59
N ASP A 164 13.29 -3.67 -11.90
CA ASP A 164 14.57 -3.27 -12.52
C ASP A 164 14.74 -1.74 -12.62
N ASP A 165 13.70 -0.97 -12.30
CA ASP A 165 13.75 0.48 -12.29
C ASP A 165 14.42 1.01 -11.02
N ASP A 166 15.11 2.14 -11.14
CA ASP A 166 15.58 2.89 -9.98
C ASP A 166 14.38 3.34 -9.11
N PRO A 167 14.35 3.03 -7.79
CA PRO A 167 13.21 3.38 -6.94
C PRO A 167 12.92 4.89 -6.88
N HIS A 168 13.93 5.75 -7.03
CA HIS A 168 13.70 7.19 -7.11
C HIS A 168 13.02 7.59 -8.43
N ALA A 169 13.33 6.92 -9.53
CA ALA A 169 12.61 7.07 -10.80
C ALA A 169 11.17 6.54 -10.72
N VAL A 170 10.92 5.43 -10.00
CA VAL A 170 9.56 4.95 -9.71
C VAL A 170 8.78 6.03 -8.97
N LEU A 171 9.32 6.57 -7.87
CA LEU A 171 8.66 7.62 -7.09
C LEU A 171 8.43 8.90 -7.90
N ARG A 172 9.38 9.34 -8.73
CA ARG A 172 9.18 10.48 -9.65
C ARG A 172 8.03 10.23 -10.63
N THR A 173 7.88 8.99 -11.11
CA THR A 173 6.79 8.63 -12.04
C THR A 173 5.43 8.70 -11.37
N LEU A 174 5.35 8.23 -10.12
CA LEU A 174 4.13 8.30 -9.31
C LEU A 174 3.75 9.75 -9.03
N ARG A 175 4.72 10.58 -8.60
CA ARG A 175 4.52 12.02 -8.34
C ARG A 175 4.04 12.84 -9.56
N ARG A 176 4.33 12.37 -10.77
CA ARG A 176 3.89 12.99 -12.03
C ARG A 176 2.43 12.66 -12.39
N GLY A 177 1.75 11.77 -11.66
CA GLY A 177 0.39 11.34 -12.00
C GLY A 177 0.33 10.51 -13.29
N SER A 178 1.38 9.71 -13.56
CA SER A 178 1.45 8.94 -14.80
C SER A 178 0.67 7.62 -14.72
N GLU A 179 -0.26 7.42 -15.67
CA GLU A 179 -1.01 6.15 -15.85
C GLU A 179 -0.14 4.94 -16.24
N TRP A 180 1.18 5.13 -16.40
CA TRP A 180 2.07 4.11 -16.97
C TRP A 180 2.07 2.80 -16.19
N PHE A 181 2.11 2.85 -14.85
CA PHE A 181 2.08 1.63 -14.05
C PHE A 181 0.72 0.92 -14.14
N ALA A 182 -0.38 1.66 -14.19
CA ALA A 182 -1.70 1.09 -14.41
C ALA A 182 -1.79 0.38 -15.77
N ILE A 183 -1.17 0.93 -16.82
CA ILE A 183 -1.04 0.29 -18.12
C ILE A 183 -0.20 -0.99 -18.03
N GLU A 184 0.98 -0.95 -17.39
CA GLU A 184 1.92 -2.08 -17.36
C GLU A 184 1.39 -3.33 -16.66
N LYS A 185 0.63 -3.13 -15.57
CA LYS A 185 -0.05 -4.22 -14.84
C LYS A 185 -1.47 -4.51 -15.32
N GLY A 186 -1.99 -3.67 -16.22
CA GLY A 186 -3.29 -3.85 -16.86
C GLY A 186 -4.48 -3.47 -15.98
N SER A 187 -4.26 -2.62 -14.96
CA SER A 187 -5.29 -2.05 -14.09
C SER A 187 -5.88 -0.74 -14.61
N GLY A 188 -5.36 -0.18 -15.71
CA GLY A 188 -5.89 1.05 -16.31
C GLY A 188 -7.38 0.93 -16.64
N GLN A 189 -8.14 1.95 -16.26
CA GLN A 189 -9.60 1.99 -16.43
C GLN A 189 -9.97 2.89 -17.61
N SER A 190 -11.08 2.59 -18.29
CA SER A 190 -11.49 3.35 -19.47
C SER A 190 -12.99 3.26 -19.74
N ILE A 191 -13.52 4.16 -20.57
CA ILE A 191 -14.93 4.17 -20.99
C ILE A 191 -15.29 2.88 -21.72
N ILE A 192 -14.45 2.43 -22.67
CA ILE A 192 -14.70 1.19 -23.42
C ILE A 192 -14.55 -0.03 -22.51
N GLY A 193 -13.59 -0.02 -21.58
CA GLY A 193 -13.43 -1.08 -20.57
C GLY A 193 -14.68 -1.23 -19.71
N ALA A 194 -15.20 -0.12 -19.18
CA ALA A 194 -16.45 -0.08 -18.42
C ALA A 194 -17.65 -0.60 -19.24
N ALA A 195 -17.77 -0.17 -20.49
CA ALA A 195 -18.84 -0.62 -21.39
C ALA A 195 -18.84 -2.14 -21.61
N ARG A 196 -17.66 -2.75 -21.76
CA ARG A 196 -17.51 -4.19 -22.02
C ARG A 196 -18.00 -5.07 -20.87
N ILE A 197 -17.91 -4.58 -19.64
CA ILE A 197 -18.36 -5.31 -18.44
C ILE A 197 -19.68 -4.78 -17.88
N GLY A 198 -20.34 -3.83 -18.56
CA GLY A 198 -21.63 -3.28 -18.16
C GLY A 198 -21.58 -2.28 -16.99
N MET A 199 -20.43 -1.63 -16.75
CA MET A 199 -20.18 -0.74 -15.61
C MET A 199 -20.01 0.74 -16.00
N LEU A 200 -20.59 1.18 -17.13
CA LEU A 200 -20.57 2.60 -17.52
C LEU A 200 -21.20 3.51 -16.47
N GLY A 201 -22.27 3.05 -15.79
CA GLY A 201 -22.91 3.80 -14.71
C GLY A 201 -21.95 4.08 -13.55
N ASP A 202 -21.20 3.06 -13.13
CA ASP A 202 -20.17 3.21 -12.10
C ASP A 202 -19.04 4.15 -12.54
N TYR A 203 -18.55 4.01 -13.78
CA TYR A 203 -17.51 4.88 -14.33
C TYR A 203 -17.93 6.36 -14.26
N PHE A 204 -19.10 6.71 -14.80
CA PHE A 204 -19.57 8.10 -14.77
C PHE A 204 -20.01 8.57 -13.38
N SER A 205 -20.49 7.66 -12.52
CA SER A 205 -20.75 7.96 -11.11
C SER A 205 -19.48 8.43 -10.40
N ARG A 206 -18.36 7.73 -10.61
CA ARG A 206 -17.05 8.11 -10.08
C ARG A 206 -16.57 9.45 -10.62
N GLU A 207 -16.67 9.66 -11.94
CA GLU A 207 -16.31 10.93 -12.59
C GLU A 207 -17.13 12.11 -12.01
N LEU A 208 -18.44 11.94 -11.83
CA LEU A 208 -19.31 12.94 -11.20
C LEU A 208 -18.89 13.26 -9.77
N GLN A 209 -18.46 12.25 -9.01
CA GLN A 209 -17.94 12.41 -7.66
C GLN A 209 -16.52 12.99 -7.61
N ARG A 210 -15.89 13.27 -8.77
CA ARG A 210 -14.54 13.83 -8.90
C ARG A 210 -13.47 12.93 -8.28
N MET A 211 -13.69 11.62 -8.34
CA MET A 211 -12.77 10.63 -7.80
C MET A 211 -11.84 10.13 -8.92
N PRO A 212 -10.54 9.99 -8.64
CA PRO A 212 -9.61 9.39 -9.59
C PRO A 212 -9.95 7.91 -9.80
N PRO A 213 -9.47 7.28 -10.89
CA PRO A 213 -9.58 5.84 -11.08
C PRO A 213 -9.08 5.06 -9.85
N MET A 214 -9.82 4.02 -9.47
CA MET A 214 -9.42 3.14 -8.39
C MET A 214 -8.22 2.28 -8.83
N ASP A 215 -7.22 2.18 -7.98
CA ASP A 215 -6.21 1.15 -8.06
C ASP A 215 -6.08 0.47 -6.70
N ILE A 216 -5.50 -0.73 -6.67
CA ILE A 216 -5.21 -1.47 -5.43
C ILE A 216 -3.71 -1.79 -5.28
N ALA A 217 -2.89 -1.34 -6.24
CA ALA A 217 -1.43 -1.41 -6.18
C ALA A 217 -0.84 -0.24 -6.97
N ASP A 218 0.10 0.52 -6.40
CA ASP A 218 0.60 1.74 -7.06
C ASP A 218 1.59 1.47 -8.20
N VAL A 219 2.42 0.43 -8.03
CA VAL A 219 3.57 0.15 -8.89
C VAL A 219 3.36 -1.14 -9.66
N ALA A 220 3.73 -1.13 -10.94
CA ALA A 220 3.89 -2.37 -11.70
C ALA A 220 5.27 -2.96 -11.41
N TYR A 221 5.33 -4.21 -10.99
CA TYR A 221 6.58 -4.91 -10.67
C TYR A 221 6.95 -5.93 -11.73
N ASP A 222 8.25 -6.09 -11.98
CA ASP A 222 8.77 -7.05 -12.93
C ASP A 222 8.54 -8.47 -12.41
N HIS A 223 8.88 -8.76 -11.16
CA HIS A 223 8.74 -10.08 -10.56
C HIS A 223 8.28 -10.02 -9.11
N PHE A 224 7.56 -11.06 -8.69
CA PHE A 224 7.30 -11.35 -7.29
C PHE A 224 8.14 -12.55 -6.87
N LEU A 225 8.67 -12.49 -5.65
CA LEU A 225 9.72 -13.40 -5.18
C LEU A 225 9.37 -14.02 -3.83
N ALA A 226 9.80 -15.26 -3.63
CA ALA A 226 9.88 -15.93 -2.34
C ALA A 226 11.35 -16.30 -2.07
N ASN A 227 11.96 -15.71 -1.04
CA ASN A 227 13.39 -15.80 -0.75
C ASN A 227 14.27 -15.49 -1.97
N GLY A 228 13.95 -14.40 -2.68
CA GLY A 228 14.73 -13.92 -3.83
C GLY A 228 14.50 -14.70 -5.14
N LYS A 229 13.50 -15.60 -5.19
CA LYS A 229 13.21 -16.43 -6.36
C LYS A 229 11.73 -16.42 -6.71
N SER A 230 11.38 -16.37 -8.01
CA SER A 230 9.99 -16.56 -8.45
C SER A 230 9.48 -17.99 -8.23
N GLU A 231 10.39 -18.95 -8.10
CA GLU A 231 10.09 -20.32 -7.68
C GLU A 231 11.01 -20.77 -6.53
N LEU A 232 10.39 -21.15 -5.42
CA LEU A 232 11.05 -21.78 -4.28
C LEU A 232 10.56 -23.23 -4.15
N THR A 233 11.44 -24.16 -3.81
CA THR A 233 11.05 -25.54 -3.48
C THR A 233 11.44 -25.86 -2.05
N ILE A 234 10.47 -26.36 -1.28
CA ILE A 234 10.64 -26.78 0.11
C ILE A 234 10.43 -28.31 0.18
N PRO A 235 11.47 -29.09 0.50
CA PRO A 235 11.35 -30.53 0.60
C PRO A 235 10.56 -30.92 1.86
N ALA A 236 9.55 -31.75 1.69
CA ALA A 236 8.71 -32.26 2.76
C ALA A 236 8.21 -33.68 2.43
N ALA A 237 8.12 -34.53 3.44
CA ALA A 237 7.64 -35.90 3.28
C ALA A 237 6.11 -35.93 3.12
N PRO A 238 5.54 -36.94 2.43
CA PRO A 238 4.09 -37.14 2.40
C PRO A 238 3.49 -37.25 3.81
N GLY A 239 2.42 -36.50 4.07
CA GLY A 239 1.78 -36.41 5.39
C GLY A 239 2.51 -35.52 6.40
N GLU A 240 3.70 -35.00 6.08
CA GLU A 240 4.42 -34.05 6.94
C GLU A 240 3.62 -32.74 7.04
N THR A 241 3.55 -32.20 8.25
CA THR A 241 3.06 -30.84 8.48
C THR A 241 4.26 -29.91 8.63
N VAL A 242 4.34 -28.93 7.73
CA VAL A 242 5.42 -27.95 7.67
C VAL A 242 4.90 -26.62 8.23
N ARG A 243 5.73 -25.94 9.03
CA ARG A 243 5.47 -24.53 9.38
C ARG A 243 6.22 -23.62 8.43
N LEU A 244 5.47 -22.72 7.81
CA LEU A 244 6.00 -21.61 7.03
C LEU A 244 5.87 -20.35 7.86
N ARG A 245 6.99 -19.69 8.10
CA ARG A 245 7.12 -18.39 8.76
C ARG A 245 7.16 -17.34 7.65
N ILE A 246 5.99 -16.87 7.25
CA ILE A 246 5.82 -16.01 6.09
C ILE A 246 5.93 -14.55 6.54
N ILE A 247 6.75 -13.80 5.83
CA ILE A 247 7.00 -12.37 6.03
C ILE A 247 6.67 -11.71 4.71
N ASP A 248 5.83 -10.69 4.73
CA ASP A 248 5.71 -9.78 3.58
C ASP A 248 6.71 -8.64 3.73
N GLY A 249 7.85 -8.74 3.04
CA GLY A 249 8.90 -7.73 3.03
C GLY A 249 8.94 -6.95 1.72
N SER A 250 7.77 -6.80 1.07
CA SER A 250 7.61 -6.05 -0.17
C SER A 250 7.62 -4.55 0.07
N ALA A 251 7.92 -3.76 -0.95
CA ALA A 251 7.84 -2.31 -0.83
C ALA A 251 6.40 -1.80 -0.87
N THR A 252 5.54 -2.36 -1.74
CA THR A 252 4.11 -1.99 -1.78
C THR A 252 3.14 -3.14 -2.03
N THR A 253 3.63 -4.35 -2.30
CA THR A 253 2.77 -5.46 -2.72
C THR A 253 2.18 -6.22 -1.55
N PHE A 254 0.84 -6.28 -1.49
CA PHE A 254 0.11 -7.26 -0.70
C PHE A 254 0.01 -8.59 -1.45
N PHE A 255 -0.07 -9.72 -0.73
CA PHE A 255 -0.23 -11.03 -1.35
C PHE A 255 -1.47 -11.80 -0.88
N HIS A 256 -2.17 -12.42 -1.83
CA HIS A 256 -3.07 -13.53 -1.54
C HIS A 256 -2.33 -14.86 -1.59
N LEU A 257 -2.28 -15.54 -0.45
CA LEU A 257 -1.66 -16.85 -0.29
C LEU A 257 -2.73 -17.94 -0.43
N THR A 258 -2.51 -18.86 -1.36
CA THR A 258 -3.41 -20.02 -1.57
C THR A 258 -2.60 -21.31 -1.70
N TYR A 259 -2.93 -22.33 -0.91
CA TYR A 259 -2.25 -23.63 -0.96
C TYR A 259 -3.07 -24.66 -1.73
N ALA A 260 -2.45 -25.30 -2.72
CA ALA A 260 -3.08 -26.32 -3.55
C ALA A 260 -3.40 -27.63 -2.80
N GLY A 261 -2.74 -27.87 -1.66
CA GLY A 261 -2.89 -29.09 -0.87
C GLY A 261 -4.03 -29.06 0.15
N GLY A 262 -4.75 -27.94 0.27
CA GLY A 262 -5.84 -27.73 1.24
C GLY A 262 -5.71 -26.40 1.99
N PRO A 263 -6.46 -26.21 3.08
CA PRO A 263 -6.47 -24.94 3.79
C PRO A 263 -5.14 -24.66 4.51
N LEU A 264 -4.80 -23.38 4.60
CA LEU A 264 -3.78 -22.85 5.49
C LEU A 264 -4.30 -22.89 6.93
N THR A 265 -3.47 -23.24 7.90
CA THR A 265 -3.80 -23.07 9.32
C THR A 265 -2.91 -21.99 9.93
N ILE A 266 -3.45 -20.79 10.17
CA ILE A 266 -2.72 -19.72 10.89
C ILE A 266 -2.55 -20.14 12.34
N VAL A 267 -1.34 -20.01 12.86
CA VAL A 267 -1.01 -20.28 14.28
C VAL A 267 -0.31 -19.12 14.99
N SER A 268 0.28 -18.17 14.24
CA SER A 268 0.78 -16.91 14.79
C SER A 268 0.60 -15.78 13.78
N ALA A 269 0.40 -14.56 14.28
CA ALA A 269 0.35 -13.31 13.52
C ALA A 269 1.28 -12.30 14.21
N ASP A 270 2.17 -11.65 13.45
CA ASP A 270 3.15 -10.66 13.95
C ASP A 270 4.01 -11.21 15.11
N GLY A 271 4.40 -12.47 15.01
CA GLY A 271 5.14 -13.19 16.04
C GLY A 271 4.35 -13.55 17.30
N GLN A 272 3.04 -13.25 17.37
CA GLN A 272 2.17 -13.54 18.50
C GLN A 272 1.30 -14.78 18.22
N ASP A 273 1.30 -15.74 19.13
CA ASP A 273 0.52 -16.96 18.98
C ASP A 273 -1.00 -16.68 19.04
N VAL A 274 -1.73 -17.24 18.08
CA VAL A 274 -3.19 -17.14 17.98
C VAL A 274 -3.83 -18.52 18.05
N ARG A 275 -5.12 -18.57 18.39
CA ARG A 275 -5.91 -19.79 18.27
C ARG A 275 -5.88 -20.23 16.81
N PRO A 276 -5.55 -21.51 16.51
CA PRO A 276 -5.46 -21.98 15.13
C PRO A 276 -6.71 -21.64 14.31
N VAL A 277 -6.52 -21.02 13.15
CA VAL A 277 -7.59 -20.64 12.22
C VAL A 277 -7.32 -21.29 10.87
N LYS A 278 -8.28 -22.08 10.37
CA LYS A 278 -8.22 -22.62 9.00
C LYS A 278 -8.81 -21.63 8.02
N ILE A 279 -8.09 -21.34 6.95
CA ILE A 279 -8.53 -20.46 5.86
C ILE A 279 -8.07 -21.01 4.51
N GLU A 280 -8.88 -20.81 3.48
CA GLU A 280 -8.53 -21.23 2.11
C GLU A 280 -7.56 -20.23 1.44
N ARG A 281 -7.73 -18.95 1.76
CA ARG A 281 -6.93 -17.85 1.22
C ARG A 281 -6.64 -16.83 2.31
N LEU A 282 -5.38 -16.41 2.38
CA LEU A 282 -4.90 -15.37 3.30
C LEU A 282 -4.50 -14.15 2.49
N LEU A 283 -5.08 -12.98 2.75
CA LEU A 283 -4.46 -11.71 2.39
C LEU A 283 -3.44 -11.37 3.49
N ILE A 284 -2.17 -11.26 3.10
CA ILE A 284 -1.09 -10.74 3.95
C ILE A 284 -0.73 -9.35 3.42
N GLY A 285 -0.71 -8.35 4.32
CA GLY A 285 -0.27 -7.00 4.00
C GLY A 285 1.21 -6.80 4.21
N VAL A 286 1.74 -5.73 3.59
CA VAL A 286 3.15 -5.35 3.72
C VAL A 286 3.52 -5.23 5.19
N ALA A 287 4.67 -5.80 5.55
CA ALA A 287 5.24 -5.85 6.89
C ALA A 287 4.50 -6.69 7.93
N GLU A 288 3.44 -7.40 7.55
CA GLU A 288 2.84 -8.40 8.40
C GLU A 288 3.64 -9.71 8.38
N THR A 289 3.55 -10.46 9.46
CA THR A 289 4.09 -11.83 9.50
C THR A 289 3.03 -12.83 9.91
N TYR A 290 3.04 -14.00 9.29
CA TYR A 290 2.15 -15.10 9.65
C TYR A 290 2.92 -16.42 9.71
N ASP A 291 2.74 -17.14 10.81
CA ASP A 291 3.13 -18.55 10.87
C ASP A 291 1.92 -19.38 10.46
N VAL A 292 2.06 -20.11 9.35
CA VAL A 292 1.01 -21.01 8.84
C VAL A 292 1.51 -22.46 8.82
N LEU A 293 0.61 -23.38 9.17
CA LEU A 293 0.83 -24.81 9.02
C LEU A 293 0.17 -25.29 7.73
N VAL A 294 0.93 -26.08 6.96
CA VAL A 294 0.45 -26.78 5.77
C VAL A 294 0.79 -28.26 5.87
N THR A 295 -0.18 -29.12 5.58
CA THR A 295 0.03 -30.58 5.58
C THR A 295 0.19 -31.05 4.14
N VAL A 296 1.32 -31.70 3.85
CA VAL A 296 1.60 -32.24 2.53
C VAL A 296 0.74 -33.47 2.28
N PRO A 297 -0.06 -33.53 1.20
CA PRO A 297 -0.83 -34.72 0.87
C PRO A 297 0.04 -35.97 0.60
N ARG A 298 -0.59 -37.15 0.53
CA ARG A 298 0.11 -38.45 0.46
C ARG A 298 1.01 -38.64 -0.77
N SER A 299 0.84 -37.84 -1.83
CA SER A 299 1.73 -37.86 -3.00
C SER A 299 1.64 -36.55 -3.80
N GLY A 300 2.80 -36.11 -4.32
CA GLY A 300 2.91 -34.92 -5.17
C GLY A 300 3.56 -33.72 -4.46
N ALA A 301 3.89 -32.72 -5.27
CA ALA A 301 4.36 -31.42 -4.82
C ALA A 301 3.23 -30.39 -5.03
N PHE A 302 2.89 -29.64 -4.00
CA PHE A 302 1.75 -28.72 -4.00
C PHE A 302 2.24 -27.28 -3.89
N GLU A 303 1.67 -26.42 -4.73
CA GLU A 303 2.01 -25.00 -4.74
C GLU A 303 1.32 -24.28 -3.58
N LEU A 304 2.09 -23.54 -2.78
CA LEU A 304 1.62 -22.35 -2.10
C LEU A 304 1.92 -21.16 -3.02
N ARG A 305 0.88 -20.58 -3.60
CA ARG A 305 1.02 -19.42 -4.49
C ARG A 305 0.82 -18.13 -3.70
N ALA A 306 1.77 -17.21 -3.83
CA ALA A 306 1.67 -15.83 -3.36
C ALA A 306 1.34 -14.94 -4.56
N THR A 307 0.05 -14.65 -4.74
CA THR A 307 -0.42 -13.83 -5.87
C THR A 307 -0.48 -12.39 -5.45
N ALA A 308 0.12 -11.47 -6.22
CA ALA A 308 0.02 -10.05 -5.96
C ALA A 308 -1.45 -9.63 -5.87
N HIS A 309 -1.75 -8.65 -5.02
CA HIS A 309 -3.13 -8.25 -4.74
C HIS A 309 -3.88 -7.82 -6.02
N ASP A 310 -3.22 -7.10 -6.92
CA ASP A 310 -3.75 -6.74 -8.26
C ASP A 310 -3.89 -7.91 -9.25
N ALA A 311 -3.46 -9.12 -8.86
CA ALA A 311 -3.43 -10.33 -9.67
C ALA A 311 -2.61 -10.19 -10.97
N SER A 312 -1.63 -9.27 -11.00
CA SER A 312 -0.72 -9.05 -12.13
C SER A 312 0.17 -10.26 -12.39
N ALA A 313 0.85 -10.77 -11.35
CA ALA A 313 1.61 -12.02 -11.35
C ALA A 313 1.73 -12.61 -9.92
N PHE A 314 2.63 -13.59 -9.74
CA PHE A 314 2.76 -14.33 -8.48
C PHE A 314 4.14 -14.98 -8.30
N ALA A 315 4.48 -15.30 -7.05
CA ALA A 315 5.56 -16.21 -6.69
C ALA A 315 5.01 -17.61 -6.33
N SER A 316 5.77 -18.66 -6.66
CA SER A 316 5.38 -20.06 -6.39
C SER A 316 6.30 -20.71 -5.36
N ILE A 317 5.74 -21.24 -4.28
CA ILE A 317 6.46 -22.07 -3.29
C ILE A 317 5.96 -23.51 -3.41
N TRP A 318 6.78 -24.39 -3.98
CA TRP A 318 6.47 -25.81 -4.16
C TRP A 318 6.85 -26.62 -2.92
N ILE A 319 5.88 -27.32 -2.33
CA ILE A 319 6.07 -28.06 -1.09
C ILE A 319 5.83 -29.55 -1.34
N GLY A 320 6.81 -30.38 -1.01
CA GLY A 320 6.76 -31.83 -1.25
C GLY A 320 7.55 -32.27 -2.50
N SER A 321 7.27 -33.48 -2.99
CA SER A 321 8.00 -34.09 -4.11
C SER A 321 7.08 -34.89 -5.04
N GLY A 322 7.48 -35.01 -6.32
CA GLY A 322 6.71 -35.71 -7.35
C GLY A 322 5.88 -34.78 -8.23
N LYS A 323 4.72 -35.26 -8.72
CA LYS A 323 3.88 -34.50 -9.66
C LYS A 323 3.43 -33.17 -9.05
N ARG A 324 3.74 -32.07 -9.74
CA ARG A 324 3.37 -30.71 -9.34
C ARG A 324 1.86 -30.48 -9.50
N ARG A 325 1.25 -29.87 -8.48
CA ARG A 325 -0.16 -29.45 -8.44
C ARG A 325 -0.24 -27.96 -8.11
N ALA A 326 -0.65 -27.18 -9.10
CA ALA A 326 -0.73 -25.74 -9.01
C ALA A 326 -1.91 -25.29 -8.13
N ALA A 327 -1.77 -24.14 -7.49
CA ALA A 327 -2.85 -23.49 -6.76
C ALA A 327 -3.91 -22.95 -7.73
N PRO A 328 -5.19 -22.89 -7.33
CA PRO A 328 -6.23 -22.32 -8.19
C PRO A 328 -5.93 -20.86 -8.51
N ALA A 329 -6.33 -20.43 -9.70
CA ALA A 329 -6.29 -19.02 -10.07
C ALA A 329 -7.25 -18.20 -9.19
N MET A 330 -6.93 -16.92 -9.03
CA MET A 330 -7.74 -15.96 -8.30
C MET A 330 -8.36 -14.98 -9.31
N PRO A 331 -9.64 -14.60 -9.13
CA PRO A 331 -10.25 -13.58 -9.96
C PRO A 331 -9.56 -12.22 -9.77
N LYS A 332 -9.65 -11.40 -10.80
CA LYS A 332 -9.08 -10.05 -10.79
C LYS A 332 -9.92 -9.11 -9.94
N PRO A 333 -9.34 -8.04 -9.39
CA PRO A 333 -10.13 -7.05 -8.68
C PRO A 333 -11.12 -6.35 -9.61
N ASN A 334 -12.30 -6.04 -9.11
CA ASN A 334 -13.23 -5.16 -9.79
C ASN A 334 -12.86 -3.69 -9.50
N LEU A 335 -12.14 -3.06 -10.42
CA LEU A 335 -11.66 -1.68 -10.26
C LEU A 335 -12.71 -0.61 -10.64
N TYR A 336 -13.77 -1.00 -11.36
CA TYR A 336 -14.83 -0.09 -11.75
C TYR A 336 -15.88 0.11 -10.66
N GLN A 337 -15.93 -0.77 -9.66
CA GLN A 337 -16.97 -0.72 -8.64
C GLN A 337 -16.89 0.56 -7.81
N THR A 338 -17.97 1.32 -7.78
CA THR A 338 -18.04 2.53 -6.94
C THR A 338 -18.44 2.20 -5.51
N MET A 339 -17.75 2.82 -4.54
CA MET A 339 -18.09 2.70 -3.12
C MET A 339 -18.95 3.87 -2.67
N GLY A 340 -20.21 3.57 -2.33
CA GLY A 340 -21.16 4.54 -1.80
C GLY A 340 -21.98 5.28 -2.86
N GLY A 341 -23.20 5.66 -2.50
CA GLY A 341 -24.17 6.23 -3.43
C GLY A 341 -23.91 7.70 -3.78
N LEU A 342 -24.38 8.10 -4.97
CA LEU A 342 -24.41 9.48 -5.42
C LEU A 342 -25.50 10.25 -4.65
N THR A 343 -25.11 11.32 -3.95
CA THR A 343 -26.04 12.22 -3.25
C THR A 343 -25.64 13.66 -3.53
N MET A 344 -26.59 14.60 -3.46
CA MET A 344 -26.29 16.03 -3.65
C MET A 344 -25.20 16.54 -2.68
N LYS A 345 -25.23 16.07 -1.42
CA LYS A 345 -24.21 16.42 -0.42
C LYS A 345 -22.81 15.95 -0.84
N ARG A 346 -22.70 14.75 -1.41
CA ARG A 346 -21.41 14.20 -1.90
C ARG A 346 -20.98 14.90 -3.19
N LEU A 347 -21.90 15.13 -4.12
CA LEU A 347 -21.62 15.77 -5.41
C LEU A 347 -21.03 17.18 -5.22
N PHE A 348 -21.55 17.95 -4.27
CA PHE A 348 -21.10 19.32 -3.98
C PHE A 348 -20.17 19.42 -2.76
N ALA A 349 -19.57 18.31 -2.32
CA ALA A 349 -18.57 18.36 -1.25
C ALA A 349 -17.35 19.18 -1.67
N LEU A 350 -16.75 19.91 -0.73
CA LEU A 350 -15.56 20.74 -0.97
C LEU A 350 -14.24 20.00 -0.70
N THR A 351 -14.32 18.74 -0.27
CA THR A 351 -13.15 17.90 0.01
C THR A 351 -13.38 16.46 -0.48
N PRO A 352 -12.30 15.74 -0.88
CA PRO A 352 -12.40 14.32 -1.22
C PRO A 352 -13.00 13.47 -0.09
N ALA A 353 -12.59 13.73 1.16
CA ALA A 353 -13.19 13.07 2.32
C ALA A 353 -14.73 13.27 2.38
N GLY A 354 -15.22 14.44 2.00
CA GLY A 354 -16.66 14.74 1.93
C GLY A 354 -17.39 14.01 0.81
N THR A 355 -16.80 13.84 -0.39
CA THR A 355 -17.40 13.05 -1.47
C THR A 355 -17.56 11.59 -1.06
N MET A 356 -16.62 11.11 -0.24
CA MET A 356 -16.65 9.75 0.31
C MET A 356 -17.56 9.57 1.53
N GLY A 357 -18.18 10.66 2.02
CA GLY A 357 -19.06 10.62 3.19
C GLY A 357 -18.33 10.55 4.54
N MET A 358 -17.04 10.86 4.58
CA MET A 358 -16.16 10.85 5.75
C MET A 358 -15.61 12.26 6.05
N SER A 359 -16.47 13.28 5.98
CA SER A 359 -16.13 14.68 6.27
C SER A 359 -15.52 14.86 7.66
N ASP A 360 -14.71 15.91 7.85
CA ASP A 360 -14.10 16.22 9.15
C ASP A 360 -15.12 16.28 10.29
N GLY A 361 -16.30 16.89 10.06
CA GLY A 361 -17.36 16.92 11.07
C GLY A 361 -17.90 15.53 11.48
N ALA A 362 -17.82 14.52 10.61
CA ALA A 362 -18.20 13.14 10.94
C ALA A 362 -17.11 12.45 11.80
N VAL A 363 -15.85 12.75 11.51
CA VAL A 363 -14.70 12.29 12.32
C VAL A 363 -14.74 12.92 13.71
N GLU A 364 -14.95 14.24 13.80
CA GLU A 364 -15.04 14.98 15.06
C GLU A 364 -16.24 14.52 15.92
N ALA A 365 -17.37 14.22 15.28
CA ALA A 365 -18.55 13.68 15.95
C ALA A 365 -18.39 12.21 16.41
N GLY A 366 -17.28 11.54 16.06
CA GLY A 366 -17.00 10.15 16.43
C GLY A 366 -17.94 9.13 15.77
N THR A 367 -18.60 9.49 14.65
CA THR A 367 -19.56 8.58 13.98
C THR A 367 -18.89 7.39 13.33
N LEU A 368 -17.58 7.47 13.13
CA LEU A 368 -16.75 6.46 12.44
C LEU A 368 -15.90 5.63 13.41
N ASP A 369 -15.98 5.85 14.73
CA ASP A 369 -15.02 5.29 15.69
C ASP A 369 -15.06 3.77 15.89
N LYS A 370 -16.05 3.09 15.32
CA LYS A 370 -16.21 1.65 15.50
C LYS A 370 -15.40 0.87 14.45
N PRO A 371 -14.73 -0.23 14.84
CA PRO A 371 -14.03 -1.10 13.91
C PRO A 371 -14.93 -1.57 12.76
N GLY A 372 -14.41 -1.56 11.53
CA GLY A 372 -15.12 -2.00 10.33
C GLY A 372 -16.24 -1.05 9.85
N MET A 373 -16.36 0.15 10.43
CA MET A 373 -17.33 1.14 9.93
C MET A 373 -16.93 1.64 8.55
N MET A 374 -17.84 1.48 7.60
CA MET A 374 -17.80 2.07 6.26
C MET A 374 -18.85 3.19 6.20
N PRO A 375 -18.65 4.27 5.40
CA PRO A 375 -19.69 5.26 5.19
C PRO A 375 -20.93 4.59 4.58
N MET A 376 -22.00 4.52 5.37
CA MET A 376 -23.25 3.80 5.11
C MET A 376 -23.66 3.77 3.63
N HIS A 377 -23.87 2.57 3.07
CA HIS A 377 -24.60 2.40 1.82
C HIS A 377 -25.99 3.03 1.97
N GLY A 378 -26.28 4.05 1.16
CA GLY A 378 -27.63 4.57 1.00
C GLY A 378 -28.49 3.54 0.30
N MET A 379 -29.01 2.55 1.04
CA MET A 379 -30.28 1.93 0.66
C MET A 379 -31.39 2.83 1.16
N ASP A 380 -31.84 3.72 0.28
CA ASP A 380 -33.16 4.33 0.41
C ASP A 380 -34.19 3.24 0.10
N HIS A 381 -34.51 2.41 1.10
CA HIS A 381 -35.74 1.63 1.08
C HIS A 381 -36.82 2.46 1.75
N GLY A 382 -37.61 3.12 0.91
CA GLY A 382 -38.88 3.68 1.31
C GLY A 382 -39.76 2.64 2.01
N LYS A 383 -40.25 3.06 3.18
CA LYS A 383 -41.45 2.61 3.92
C LYS A 383 -41.38 1.30 4.70
N ASP A 384 -41.44 1.50 6.02
CA ASP A 384 -42.15 0.70 7.03
C ASP A 384 -41.86 -0.80 7.10
N SER A 385 -40.97 -1.18 8.03
CA SER A 385 -41.33 -2.26 8.95
C SER A 385 -40.69 -2.02 10.31
N LYS A 386 -41.56 -2.01 11.32
CA LYS A 386 -41.22 -1.87 12.73
C LYS A 386 -40.31 -3.03 13.16
N SER A 387 -39.29 -2.69 13.93
CA SER A 387 -38.51 -3.62 14.74
C SER A 387 -39.44 -4.46 15.62
N MET A 388 -39.40 -5.78 15.46
CA MET A 388 -39.78 -6.70 16.53
C MET A 388 -38.58 -7.55 16.93
N ASP A 389 -38.20 -7.33 18.18
CA ASP A 389 -37.27 -8.11 18.99
C ASP A 389 -37.83 -9.53 19.19
N HIS A 390 -36.96 -10.55 19.07
CA HIS A 390 -37.30 -11.91 19.46
C HIS A 390 -36.14 -12.52 20.24
N SER A 391 -36.11 -12.20 21.54
CA SER A 391 -35.68 -13.15 22.57
C SER A 391 -36.79 -14.19 22.82
N GLY A 392 -36.36 -15.42 23.10
CA GLY A 392 -37.08 -16.64 22.72
C GLY A 392 -38.26 -17.06 23.59
N HIS A 393 -39.04 -17.99 23.04
CA HIS A 393 -39.80 -19.01 23.78
C HIS A 393 -40.02 -20.24 22.89
N THR A 394 -39.71 -21.40 23.44
CA THR A 394 -40.16 -22.74 23.02
C THR A 394 -41.68 -22.85 23.16
N MET A 395 -42.36 -23.62 22.30
CA MET A 395 -43.43 -24.60 22.61
C MET A 395 -44.00 -25.25 21.32
N ASP A 396 -44.74 -26.32 21.55
CA ASP A 396 -44.92 -27.56 20.77
C ASP A 396 -46.17 -27.61 19.83
N HIS A 397 -46.20 -28.66 19.01
CA HIS A 397 -47.14 -29.15 17.97
C HIS A 397 -48.64 -28.77 17.96
N GLY A 398 -49.20 -28.66 16.74
CA GLY A 398 -50.64 -28.79 16.46
C GLY A 398 -50.99 -28.75 14.96
N SER A 399 -51.75 -29.73 14.49
CA SER A 399 -52.04 -30.07 13.08
C SER A 399 -53.29 -29.39 12.49
N MET A 400 -53.34 -29.21 11.15
CA MET A 400 -54.34 -29.79 10.23
C MET A 400 -54.53 -29.00 8.91
N LYS A 401 -54.37 -29.75 7.80
CA LYS A 401 -55.18 -29.86 6.56
C LYS A 401 -55.58 -28.61 5.74
N GLY A 402 -55.13 -28.60 4.48
CA GLY A 402 -56.00 -28.97 3.35
C GLY A 402 -56.22 -27.97 2.20
N MET A 403 -55.87 -28.43 0.98
CA MET A 403 -56.38 -28.06 -0.36
C MET A 403 -55.89 -26.75 -1.00
N ASP A 404 -55.70 -26.61 -2.32
CA ASP A 404 -55.25 -27.50 -3.41
C ASP A 404 -55.09 -26.62 -4.67
N HIS A 405 -54.09 -26.97 -5.49
CA HIS A 405 -53.95 -26.81 -6.95
C HIS A 405 -54.27 -25.48 -7.69
N LYS A 406 -53.25 -24.97 -8.41
CA LYS A 406 -53.08 -25.25 -9.86
C LYS A 406 -51.78 -24.62 -10.41
N SER A 407 -50.80 -25.48 -10.67
CA SER A 407 -49.70 -25.23 -11.61
C SER A 407 -50.10 -25.76 -12.98
N GLN A 408 -49.99 -24.94 -14.03
CA GLN A 408 -49.89 -25.44 -15.39
C GLN A 408 -48.51 -25.14 -15.96
N THR A 409 -47.88 -26.24 -16.32
CA THR A 409 -46.63 -26.46 -17.04
C THR A 409 -46.73 -26.00 -18.49
N MET A 410 -45.63 -25.46 -19.02
CA MET A 410 -45.27 -25.59 -20.44
C MET A 410 -43.90 -26.26 -20.48
N ASP A 411 -43.88 -27.49 -20.99
CA ASP A 411 -42.71 -28.31 -21.29
C ASP A 411 -42.34 -28.12 -22.77
N HIS A 412 -41.05 -27.89 -23.04
CA HIS A 412 -40.43 -28.35 -24.27
C HIS A 412 -38.98 -28.77 -23.98
N GLY A 413 -38.78 -30.06 -23.78
CA GLY A 413 -38.07 -30.88 -24.77
C GLY A 413 -36.54 -30.74 -24.83
N SER A 414 -35.87 -31.61 -24.07
CA SER A 414 -34.62 -32.32 -24.39
C SER A 414 -33.61 -31.71 -25.39
N MET A 415 -32.45 -31.29 -24.85
CA MET A 415 -31.16 -31.60 -25.48
C MET A 415 -30.23 -32.26 -24.46
N LYS A 416 -29.98 -33.55 -24.67
CA LYS A 416 -28.93 -34.32 -24.00
C LYS A 416 -27.56 -33.84 -24.49
N GLY A 417 -26.65 -33.66 -23.55
CA GLY A 417 -25.24 -34.02 -23.70
C GLY A 417 -24.41 -33.14 -24.64
N MET A 418 -23.81 -32.10 -24.07
CA MET A 418 -22.40 -31.82 -24.33
C MET A 418 -21.73 -31.52 -22.98
N GLU A 419 -21.19 -32.56 -22.36
CA GLU A 419 -20.09 -32.40 -21.42
C GLU A 419 -18.94 -31.78 -22.21
N HIS A 420 -18.66 -30.50 -21.97
CA HIS A 420 -17.39 -29.93 -22.41
C HIS A 420 -16.29 -30.62 -21.60
N PRO A 421 -15.39 -31.37 -22.27
CA PRO A 421 -14.26 -31.94 -21.56
C PRO A 421 -13.44 -30.77 -21.02
N MET A 422 -13.20 -30.76 -19.70
CA MET A 422 -12.10 -29.99 -19.14
C MET A 422 -10.85 -30.50 -19.86
N THR A 423 -10.43 -29.77 -20.88
CA THR A 423 -9.12 -29.95 -21.46
C THR A 423 -8.16 -29.71 -20.31
N THR A 424 -7.39 -30.75 -20.00
CA THR A 424 -6.15 -30.62 -19.25
C THR A 424 -5.36 -29.50 -19.90
N ALA A 425 -5.40 -28.31 -19.32
CA ALA A 425 -4.52 -27.22 -19.68
C ALA A 425 -3.10 -27.79 -19.59
N GLY A 426 -2.50 -27.98 -20.77
CA GLY A 426 -1.06 -28.12 -20.87
C GLY A 426 -0.44 -26.96 -20.12
N GLN A 427 0.74 -27.20 -19.55
CA GLN A 427 1.56 -26.16 -18.95
C GLN A 427 1.93 -25.14 -20.04
N GLU A 428 1.02 -24.24 -20.40
CA GLU A 428 1.39 -22.96 -20.97
C GLU A 428 2.30 -22.29 -19.94
N ALA A 429 3.46 -21.83 -20.38
CA ALA A 429 4.38 -21.09 -19.54
C ALA A 429 3.62 -19.88 -18.97
N VAL A 430 3.25 -19.95 -17.70
CA VAL A 430 2.54 -18.85 -17.05
C VAL A 430 3.53 -17.70 -16.96
N ASP A 431 3.29 -16.65 -17.75
CA ASP A 431 4.08 -15.42 -17.74
C ASP A 431 4.08 -14.84 -16.31
N ARG A 432 5.26 -14.84 -15.69
CA ARG A 432 5.50 -14.39 -14.31
C ARG A 432 5.88 -12.93 -14.24
N ASN A 433 6.00 -12.26 -15.38
CA ASN A 433 6.27 -10.84 -15.41
C ASN A 433 5.00 -10.06 -15.04
N GLY A 434 5.07 -9.26 -13.98
CA GLY A 434 3.95 -8.39 -13.58
C GLY A 434 3.71 -7.22 -14.55
N ARG A 435 4.73 -6.79 -15.31
CA ARG A 435 4.69 -5.69 -16.30
C ARG A 435 4.30 -6.12 -17.72
N ARG A 436 3.57 -7.21 -17.87
CA ARG A 436 3.34 -7.86 -19.18
C ARG A 436 2.47 -7.07 -20.16
N PHE A 437 1.82 -5.98 -19.77
CA PHE A 437 0.95 -5.18 -20.65
C PHE A 437 1.62 -3.91 -21.21
N GLY A 438 2.81 -3.55 -20.70
CA GLY A 438 3.59 -2.40 -21.19
C GLY A 438 4.01 -2.54 -22.66
N THR A 439 4.19 -3.76 -23.14
CA THR A 439 4.64 -4.08 -24.52
C THR A 439 3.55 -4.69 -25.41
N ARG A 440 2.34 -4.89 -24.89
CA ARG A 440 1.19 -5.42 -25.66
C ARG A 440 0.43 -4.26 -26.29
N PHE A 441 0.76 -3.97 -27.56
CA PHE A 441 0.11 -2.92 -28.32
C PHE A 441 -1.20 -3.41 -28.95
N GLY A 442 -2.27 -2.64 -28.79
CA GLY A 442 -3.51 -2.80 -29.53
C GLY A 442 -4.41 -1.60 -29.32
N LEU A 443 -4.84 -0.97 -30.40
CA LEU A 443 -5.62 0.27 -30.41
C LEU A 443 -6.95 0.16 -29.63
N LEU A 444 -7.50 -1.06 -29.57
CA LEU A 444 -8.72 -1.42 -28.81
C LEU A 444 -8.48 -2.58 -27.85
N ALA A 445 -7.21 -2.84 -27.49
CA ALA A 445 -6.86 -3.97 -26.62
C ALA A 445 -7.72 -3.93 -25.36
N SER A 446 -8.33 -5.07 -25.00
CA SER A 446 -9.02 -5.18 -23.72
C SER A 446 -8.03 -5.04 -22.60
N ASP A 447 -8.29 -4.06 -21.75
CA ASP A 447 -7.59 -3.91 -20.49
C ASP A 447 -7.95 -5.09 -19.58
N VAL A 448 -7.05 -5.40 -18.67
CA VAL A 448 -7.24 -6.55 -17.79
C VAL A 448 -8.30 -6.27 -16.72
N SER A 449 -8.51 -5.00 -16.38
CA SER A 449 -9.58 -4.53 -15.50
C SER A 449 -10.99 -4.85 -16.02
N SER A 450 -11.16 -5.04 -17.34
CA SER A 450 -12.39 -5.44 -18.02
C SER A 450 -12.51 -6.96 -18.25
N SER A 451 -11.76 -7.75 -17.46
CA SER A 451 -11.91 -9.21 -17.39
C SER A 451 -13.35 -9.63 -17.05
N ARG A 452 -13.80 -10.76 -17.58
CA ARG A 452 -15.10 -11.34 -17.20
C ARG A 452 -15.10 -11.96 -15.80
N ASP A 453 -13.95 -12.49 -15.37
CA ASP A 453 -13.77 -13.03 -14.01
C ASP A 453 -13.14 -11.97 -13.11
N ILE A 454 -14.01 -11.12 -12.58
CA ILE A 454 -13.68 -10.07 -11.60
C ILE A 454 -14.43 -10.31 -10.29
N ALA A 455 -13.89 -9.75 -9.21
CA ALA A 455 -14.42 -9.89 -7.87
C ALA A 455 -14.18 -8.60 -7.07
N ALA A 456 -15.17 -8.21 -6.27
CA ALA A 456 -15.06 -7.09 -5.35
C ALA A 456 -14.04 -7.42 -4.25
N ASP A 457 -13.07 -6.53 -4.01
CA ASP A 457 -12.09 -6.73 -2.95
C ASP A 457 -12.73 -6.55 -1.56
N GLY A 458 -12.25 -7.30 -0.56
CA GLY A 458 -12.80 -7.33 0.80
C GLY A 458 -14.19 -7.95 0.97
N VAL A 459 -15.02 -7.96 -0.08
CA VAL A 459 -16.43 -8.39 -0.04
C VAL A 459 -16.66 -9.76 -0.66
N ASP A 460 -16.05 -10.04 -1.83
CA ASP A 460 -16.19 -11.34 -2.47
C ASP A 460 -15.35 -12.39 -1.70
N PRO A 461 -15.91 -13.56 -1.33
CA PRO A 461 -15.15 -14.61 -0.64
C PRO A 461 -13.91 -15.10 -1.41
N ARG A 462 -13.87 -14.91 -2.73
CA ARG A 462 -12.72 -15.20 -3.59
C ARG A 462 -11.62 -14.15 -3.46
N ARG A 463 -11.90 -12.95 -2.93
CA ARG A 463 -10.93 -11.90 -2.62
C ARG A 463 -11.14 -11.40 -1.18
N PRO A 464 -10.85 -12.26 -0.18
CA PRO A 464 -11.10 -11.90 1.20
C PRO A 464 -10.15 -10.79 1.66
N GLY A 465 -10.64 -9.91 2.52
CA GLY A 465 -9.82 -8.96 3.26
C GLY A 465 -8.90 -9.62 4.29
N PRO A 466 -8.18 -8.84 5.10
CA PRO A 466 -7.31 -9.32 6.16
C PRO A 466 -8.06 -10.21 7.17
N PRO A 467 -7.43 -11.23 7.78
CA PRO A 467 -8.12 -12.24 8.58
C PRO A 467 -8.45 -11.79 10.01
N TYR A 468 -8.42 -10.49 10.32
CA TYR A 468 -8.39 -9.97 11.68
C TYR A 468 -9.61 -10.35 12.51
N ASP A 469 -10.79 -10.40 11.90
CA ASP A 469 -12.05 -10.85 12.51
C ASP A 469 -11.97 -12.27 13.11
N LYS A 470 -11.18 -13.15 12.46
CA LYS A 470 -11.00 -14.55 12.84
C LYS A 470 -9.88 -14.77 13.85
N LEU A 471 -8.96 -13.82 14.00
CA LEU A 471 -7.81 -13.95 14.89
C LEU A 471 -8.22 -13.78 16.35
N ARG A 472 -7.70 -14.66 17.22
CA ARG A 472 -7.89 -14.59 18.66
C ARG A 472 -6.60 -14.96 19.36
N ALA A 473 -6.11 -14.13 20.28
CA ALA A 473 -4.91 -14.43 21.06
C ALA A 473 -5.12 -15.66 21.97
N LEU A 474 -4.09 -16.52 22.06
CA LEU A 474 -4.14 -17.70 22.94
C LEU A 474 -4.23 -17.31 24.43
N ARG A 475 -3.52 -16.25 24.81
CA ARG A 475 -3.49 -15.72 26.17
C ARG A 475 -4.34 -14.46 26.26
N SER A 476 -4.73 -14.09 27.47
CA SER A 476 -5.38 -12.80 27.65
C SER A 476 -4.38 -11.68 27.34
N THR A 477 -4.83 -10.72 26.56
CA THR A 477 -4.09 -9.52 26.14
C THR A 477 -4.62 -8.28 26.87
N ALA A 478 -5.39 -8.46 27.93
CA ALA A 478 -6.04 -7.37 28.66
C ALA A 478 -5.01 -6.38 29.22
N LEU A 479 -5.30 -5.08 29.06
CA LEU A 479 -4.48 -4.01 29.59
C LEU A 479 -4.78 -3.76 31.09
N PRO A 480 -3.89 -3.08 31.84
CA PRO A 480 -4.10 -2.80 33.26
C PRO A 480 -5.45 -2.11 33.55
N ARG A 481 -6.22 -2.65 34.50
CA ARG A 481 -7.51 -2.08 34.91
C ARG A 481 -7.34 -0.74 35.64
N GLY A 482 -8.36 0.11 35.59
CA GLY A 482 -8.40 1.38 36.32
C GLY A 482 -7.53 2.50 35.74
N LYS A 483 -6.97 2.30 34.54
CA LYS A 483 -6.30 3.33 33.76
C LYS A 483 -7.29 3.97 32.78
N SER A 484 -7.22 5.28 32.62
CA SER A 484 -7.98 5.99 31.58
C SER A 484 -7.45 5.60 30.19
N VAL A 485 -8.36 5.39 29.25
CA VAL A 485 -8.05 5.23 27.83
C VAL A 485 -8.04 6.61 27.20
N ARG A 486 -6.94 6.98 26.55
CA ARG A 486 -6.85 8.20 25.75
C ARG A 486 -7.06 7.85 24.28
N GLU A 487 -8.13 8.38 23.72
CA GLU A 487 -8.47 8.17 22.31
C GLU A 487 -7.81 9.25 21.44
N ILE A 488 -7.22 8.81 20.33
CA ILE A 488 -6.61 9.67 19.33
C ILE A 488 -7.15 9.22 17.98
N ARG A 489 -7.90 10.10 17.32
CA ARG A 489 -8.42 9.87 15.96
C ARG A 489 -7.34 10.26 14.96
N LEU A 490 -7.09 9.37 14.01
CA LEU A 490 -6.11 9.51 12.96
C LEU A 490 -6.81 9.26 11.63
N THR A 491 -6.86 10.24 10.75
CA THR A 491 -7.36 10.03 9.38
C THR A 491 -6.20 9.67 8.47
N LEU A 492 -6.39 8.63 7.65
CA LEU A 492 -5.46 8.28 6.58
C LEU A 492 -6.00 8.94 5.31
N ASP A 493 -5.23 9.89 4.81
CA ASP A 493 -5.61 10.77 3.71
C ASP A 493 -4.61 10.66 2.56
N GLY A 494 -5.00 11.08 1.37
CA GLY A 494 -4.09 11.15 0.25
C GLY A 494 -4.70 11.71 -1.03
N ASP A 495 -3.82 11.95 -1.99
CA ASP A 495 -4.13 12.33 -3.36
C ASP A 495 -3.34 11.40 -4.29
N MET A 496 -4.06 10.58 -5.06
CA MET A 496 -3.47 9.59 -5.97
C MET A 496 -2.77 10.26 -7.16
N GLU A 497 -3.28 11.38 -7.67
CA GLU A 497 -2.74 12.06 -8.86
C GLU A 497 -1.43 12.78 -8.54
N ARG A 498 -1.36 13.47 -7.40
CA ARG A 498 -0.11 14.09 -6.93
C ARG A 498 0.79 13.12 -6.15
N TYR A 499 0.28 11.91 -5.89
CA TYR A 499 0.90 10.86 -5.08
C TYR A 499 1.41 11.36 -3.72
N ILE A 500 0.50 11.98 -2.98
CA ILE A 500 0.72 12.52 -1.63
C ILE A 500 -0.10 11.71 -0.63
N TRP A 501 0.52 11.37 0.50
CA TRP A 501 -0.06 10.49 1.50
C TRP A 501 0.12 11.11 2.88
N LEU A 502 -0.94 11.17 3.68
CA LEU A 502 -1.03 12.08 4.82
C LEU A 502 -1.67 11.40 6.04
N LEU A 503 -1.26 11.83 7.23
CA LEU A 503 -1.96 11.56 8.49
C LEU A 503 -2.63 12.84 8.98
N ASN A 504 -3.92 12.82 9.26
CA ASN A 504 -4.68 14.01 9.68
C ASN A 504 -4.55 15.18 8.68
N ASN A 505 -4.62 14.86 7.38
CA ASN A 505 -4.40 15.80 6.28
C ASN A 505 -3.06 16.58 6.36
N LYS A 506 -2.04 16.02 7.02
CA LYS A 506 -0.70 16.59 7.13
C LYS A 506 0.36 15.56 6.77
N ALA A 507 1.38 15.99 6.03
CA ALA A 507 2.57 15.19 5.80
C ALA A 507 3.46 15.23 7.03
N LEU A 508 4.37 14.26 7.19
CA LEU A 508 5.32 14.23 8.30
C LEU A 508 6.00 15.60 8.55
N SER A 509 6.44 16.27 7.48
CA SER A 509 7.06 17.60 7.48
C SER A 509 6.19 18.74 8.04
N GLU A 510 4.86 18.57 8.04
CA GLU A 510 3.86 19.53 8.52
C GLU A 510 3.35 19.18 9.94
N THR A 511 3.83 18.09 10.52
CA THR A 511 3.37 17.57 11.82
C THR A 511 4.43 17.71 12.91
N ASP A 512 3.94 17.86 14.14
CA ASP A 512 4.75 17.69 15.36
C ASP A 512 4.80 16.20 15.74
N SER A 513 4.55 15.89 17.02
CA SER A 513 4.49 14.54 17.54
C SER A 513 3.09 14.23 18.08
N ILE A 514 2.70 12.97 17.98
CA ILE A 514 1.61 12.38 18.72
C ILE A 514 2.09 12.20 20.17
N LEU A 515 1.81 13.20 21.01
CA LEU A 515 2.23 13.22 22.41
C LEU A 515 1.47 12.17 23.22
N ILE A 516 2.16 11.31 23.96
CA ILE A 516 1.58 10.32 24.88
C ILE A 516 2.32 10.31 26.22
N LYS A 517 1.70 9.78 27.27
CA LYS A 517 2.25 9.70 28.63
C LYS A 517 2.56 8.27 29.02
N LYS A 518 3.71 8.08 29.66
CA LYS A 518 4.09 6.76 30.19
C LYS A 518 3.03 6.23 31.17
N GLY A 519 2.58 5.00 30.95
CA GLY A 519 1.63 4.30 31.81
C GLY A 519 0.15 4.63 31.56
N GLU A 520 -0.18 5.35 30.49
CA GLU A 520 -1.55 5.48 29.99
C GLU A 520 -1.90 4.34 29.01
N ILE A 521 -3.21 4.14 28.77
CA ILE A 521 -3.68 3.30 27.66
C ILE A 521 -4.00 4.24 26.52
N VAL A 522 -3.37 4.01 25.37
CA VAL A 522 -3.58 4.82 24.16
C VAL A 522 -4.40 3.99 23.18
N ARG A 523 -5.45 4.60 22.63
CA ARG A 523 -6.30 4.03 21.58
C ARG A 523 -6.18 4.88 20.32
N PHE A 524 -5.64 4.30 19.26
CA PHE A 524 -5.67 4.93 17.94
C PHE A 524 -6.90 4.44 17.19
N ILE A 525 -7.70 5.40 16.71
CA ILE A 525 -8.86 5.18 15.86
C ILE A 525 -8.44 5.64 14.47
N MET A 526 -8.05 4.70 13.61
CA MET A 526 -7.51 4.97 12.29
C MET A 526 -8.63 4.87 11.26
N ILE A 527 -8.96 6.00 10.65
CA ILE A 527 -10.08 6.18 9.72
C ILE A 527 -9.49 6.35 8.33
N ASN A 528 -9.59 5.32 7.49
CA ASN A 528 -9.10 5.37 6.13
C ASN A 528 -10.09 6.10 5.23
N ARG A 529 -9.70 7.26 4.73
CA ARG A 529 -10.51 8.09 3.83
C ARG A 529 -10.07 7.95 2.38
N THR A 530 -9.22 6.96 2.08
CA THR A 530 -8.74 6.65 0.75
C THR A 530 -9.26 5.30 0.27
N MET A 531 -9.06 5.04 -1.03
CA MET A 531 -9.45 3.79 -1.69
C MET A 531 -8.36 2.71 -1.63
N MET A 532 -7.27 2.97 -0.92
CA MET A 532 -6.10 2.10 -0.84
C MET A 532 -6.00 1.45 0.55
N HIS A 533 -5.47 0.24 0.60
CA HIS A 533 -5.03 -0.39 1.85
C HIS A 533 -3.84 0.38 2.44
N HIS A 534 -3.77 0.47 3.77
CA HIS A 534 -2.66 1.08 4.48
C HIS A 534 -2.22 0.20 5.66
N PRO A 535 -1.12 -0.57 5.53
CA PRO A 535 -0.56 -1.34 6.63
C PRO A 535 0.15 -0.40 7.60
N MET A 536 -0.55 0.01 8.66
CA MET A 536 -0.04 0.94 9.67
C MET A 536 0.84 0.21 10.68
N HIS A 537 2.08 0.64 10.83
CA HIS A 537 3.07 0.09 11.74
C HIS A 537 3.41 1.07 12.86
N LEU A 538 3.41 0.59 14.11
CA LEU A 538 3.90 1.33 15.27
C LEU A 538 5.17 0.67 15.80
N HIS A 539 6.27 1.41 15.79
CA HIS A 539 7.54 0.94 16.32
C HIS A 539 7.49 0.74 17.84
N GLY A 540 8.31 -0.18 18.32
CA GLY A 540 8.55 -0.39 19.75
C GLY A 540 7.36 -0.92 20.54
N HIS A 541 6.21 -1.23 19.92
CA HIS A 541 5.01 -1.68 20.63
C HIS A 541 4.37 -2.87 19.94
N PHE A 542 3.73 -3.72 20.76
CA PHE A 542 2.59 -4.51 20.30
C PHE A 542 1.31 -3.80 20.73
N PHE A 543 0.31 -3.82 19.86
CA PHE A 543 -1.01 -3.29 20.12
C PHE A 543 -2.08 -4.36 19.92
N ARG A 544 -3.17 -4.23 20.66
CA ARG A 544 -4.39 -5.02 20.51
C ARG A 544 -5.15 -4.49 19.31
N VAL A 545 -5.48 -5.34 18.33
CA VAL A 545 -6.43 -4.99 17.27
C VAL A 545 -7.85 -5.26 17.77
N ILE A 546 -8.67 -4.21 17.87
CA ILE A 546 -10.02 -4.32 18.45
C ILE A 546 -10.97 -4.95 17.43
N ASN A 547 -11.17 -6.27 17.57
CA ASN A 547 -11.87 -7.11 16.60
C ASN A 547 -13.04 -7.91 17.20
N GLY A 548 -13.59 -7.47 18.33
CA GLY A 548 -14.69 -8.16 19.02
C GLY A 548 -14.29 -9.36 19.90
N GLN A 549 -13.02 -9.76 19.95
CA GLN A 549 -12.55 -10.88 20.81
C GLN A 549 -12.34 -10.49 22.29
N GLY A 550 -12.66 -9.26 22.69
CA GLY A 550 -12.55 -8.75 24.06
C GLY A 550 -11.13 -8.85 24.61
N ASN A 551 -10.96 -9.43 25.80
CA ASN A 551 -9.65 -9.62 26.45
C ASN A 551 -8.70 -10.57 25.71
N HIS A 552 -9.10 -11.11 24.56
CA HIS A 552 -8.30 -11.97 23.67
C HIS A 552 -8.17 -11.40 22.26
N ALA A 553 -8.35 -10.09 22.08
CA ALA A 553 -7.93 -9.38 20.88
C ALA A 553 -6.48 -9.77 20.51
N PRO A 554 -6.18 -10.04 19.23
CA PRO A 554 -4.83 -10.37 18.79
C PRO A 554 -3.88 -9.20 19.06
N LEU A 555 -2.64 -9.52 19.44
CA LEU A 555 -1.56 -8.56 19.49
C LEU A 555 -0.86 -8.55 18.14
N LYS A 556 -0.64 -7.36 17.60
CA LYS A 556 0.06 -7.11 16.34
C LYS A 556 1.00 -5.92 16.48
N HIS A 557 1.90 -5.75 15.52
CA HIS A 557 2.76 -4.56 15.40
C HIS A 557 2.50 -3.81 14.09
N THR A 558 1.90 -4.46 13.10
CA THR A 558 1.43 -3.86 11.86
C THR A 558 -0.03 -4.22 11.67
N VAL A 559 -0.88 -3.31 11.21
CA VAL A 559 -2.27 -3.64 10.90
C VAL A 559 -2.73 -2.89 9.67
N ASP A 560 -3.34 -3.61 8.75
CA ASP A 560 -3.99 -3.03 7.59
C ASP A 560 -5.25 -2.26 8.01
N VAL A 561 -5.40 -1.08 7.42
CA VAL A 561 -6.61 -0.28 7.48
C VAL A 561 -7.21 -0.32 6.08
N GLU A 562 -8.20 -1.20 5.90
CA GLU A 562 -8.84 -1.44 4.62
C GLU A 562 -9.43 -0.14 4.04
N PRO A 563 -9.56 -0.03 2.70
CA PRO A 563 -10.18 1.11 2.03
C PRO A 563 -11.48 1.53 2.69
N MET A 564 -11.66 2.83 2.91
CA MET A 564 -12.94 3.38 3.38
C MET A 564 -13.45 2.85 4.73
N SER A 565 -12.57 2.23 5.53
CA SER A 565 -12.91 1.58 6.78
C SER A 565 -12.28 2.25 8.00
N THR A 566 -12.64 1.78 9.20
CA THR A 566 -11.97 2.16 10.44
C THR A 566 -11.36 0.95 11.13
N THR A 567 -10.08 1.05 11.48
CA THR A 567 -9.37 0.08 12.34
C THR A 567 -9.00 0.74 13.66
N VAL A 568 -9.28 0.06 14.77
CA VAL A 568 -8.97 0.57 16.12
C VAL A 568 -7.92 -0.31 16.77
N ILE A 569 -6.87 0.31 17.28
CA ILE A 569 -5.82 -0.37 18.06
C ILE A 569 -5.69 0.21 19.46
N GLU A 570 -5.28 -0.61 20.42
CA GLU A 570 -5.01 -0.21 21.79
C GLU A 570 -3.67 -0.74 22.28
N PHE A 571 -2.86 0.10 22.92
CA PHE A 571 -1.62 -0.32 23.56
C PHE A 571 -1.43 0.36 24.90
N TYR A 572 -0.65 -0.29 25.75
CA TYR A 572 -0.17 0.29 26.99
C TYR A 572 1.11 1.07 26.69
N ALA A 573 1.17 2.32 27.13
CA ALA A 573 2.33 3.18 26.88
C ALA A 573 3.49 2.85 27.86
N ASN A 574 4.15 1.70 27.68
CA ASN A 574 5.22 1.22 28.56
C ASN A 574 6.63 1.26 27.96
N GLU A 575 6.76 1.60 26.68
CA GLU A 575 8.02 1.58 25.94
C GLU A 575 8.50 3.02 25.80
N PHE A 576 9.14 3.54 26.85
CA PHE A 576 9.47 4.96 26.96
C PHE A 576 10.53 5.38 25.92
N GLY A 577 10.15 6.29 25.02
CA GLY A 577 11.02 6.78 23.95
C GLY A 577 10.26 7.51 22.86
N ASP A 578 10.97 7.82 21.78
CA ASP A 578 10.39 8.30 20.53
C ASP A 578 10.24 7.13 19.56
N TRP A 579 9.04 6.97 19.00
CA TRP A 579 8.70 5.84 18.14
C TRP A 579 8.06 6.30 16.85
N PHE A 580 8.48 5.71 15.74
CA PHE A 580 7.91 6.03 14.45
C PHE A 580 6.57 5.31 14.26
N PHE A 581 5.61 5.99 13.64
CA PHE A 581 4.30 5.46 13.29
C PHE A 581 3.98 5.81 11.85
N HIS A 582 3.84 4.84 10.96
CA HIS A 582 3.73 5.10 9.54
C HIS A 582 2.99 4.02 8.77
N CYS A 583 2.52 4.35 7.57
CA CYS A 583 2.12 3.37 6.58
C CYS A 583 3.37 2.62 6.09
N HIS A 584 3.30 1.29 6.00
CA HIS A 584 4.41 0.46 5.55
C HIS A 584 4.40 0.20 4.04
N LEU A 585 3.52 0.87 3.29
CA LEU A 585 3.77 1.07 1.86
C LEU A 585 4.92 2.06 1.71
N LEU A 586 6.09 1.59 1.25
CA LEU A 586 7.35 2.34 1.23
C LEU A 586 7.20 3.72 0.58
N TYR A 587 6.52 3.79 -0.56
CA TYR A 587 6.30 5.04 -1.28
C TYR A 587 5.27 5.95 -0.59
N HIS A 588 4.29 5.41 0.16
CA HIS A 588 3.36 6.22 0.96
C HIS A 588 4.07 6.86 2.14
N MET A 589 4.91 6.08 2.86
CA MET A 589 5.77 6.61 3.91
C MET A 589 6.67 7.73 3.35
N LYS A 590 7.36 7.46 2.23
CA LYS A 590 8.27 8.42 1.62
C LYS A 590 7.56 9.68 1.10
N ALA A 591 6.29 9.56 0.74
CA ALA A 591 5.46 10.66 0.27
C ALA A 591 4.74 11.44 1.38
N GLY A 592 4.77 10.97 2.63
CA GLY A 592 4.38 11.77 3.79
C GLY A 592 3.55 11.07 4.88
N MET A 593 3.05 9.84 4.67
CA MET A 593 2.12 9.18 5.61
C MET A 593 2.85 8.55 6.80
N ALA A 594 3.35 9.42 7.67
CA ALA A 594 4.08 9.07 8.86
C ALA A 594 3.88 10.11 9.96
N GLY A 595 4.18 9.70 11.19
CA GLY A 595 4.13 10.54 12.37
C GLY A 595 5.10 10.03 13.43
N LEU A 596 5.40 10.91 14.39
CA LEU A 596 6.28 10.61 15.53
C LEU A 596 5.43 10.44 16.79
N VAL A 597 5.46 9.28 17.43
CA VAL A 597 4.90 9.10 18.78
C VAL A 597 5.96 9.50 19.79
N HIS A 598 5.68 10.53 20.58
CA HIS A 598 6.61 11.08 21.56
C HIS A 598 6.07 10.88 22.98
N TYR A 599 6.89 10.30 23.84
CA TYR A 599 6.58 10.18 25.26
C TYR A 599 6.93 11.47 26.00
N ASP A 600 5.96 12.03 26.71
CA ASP A 600 6.13 13.18 27.59
C ASP A 600 7.30 12.96 28.58
N GLY A 601 8.24 13.91 28.60
CA GLY A 601 9.46 13.87 29.41
C GLY A 601 10.62 13.06 28.80
N TYR A 602 10.47 12.47 27.62
CA TYR A 602 11.59 11.85 26.91
C TYR A 602 12.48 12.94 26.29
N ASN A 603 13.79 12.86 26.51
CA ASN A 603 14.75 13.80 25.96
C ASN A 603 15.66 13.09 24.96
N LEU A 604 15.89 13.73 23.83
CA LEU A 604 16.83 13.23 22.83
C LEU A 604 18.26 13.38 23.30
N TYR A 605 19.08 12.39 22.96
CA TYR A 605 20.53 12.52 23.10
C TYR A 605 21.02 13.68 22.22
N PRO A 606 21.98 14.50 22.67
CA PRO A 606 22.40 15.71 21.96
C PRO A 606 22.77 15.52 20.49
N GLU A 607 23.46 14.42 20.16
CA GLU A 607 23.85 14.13 18.77
C GLU A 607 22.64 13.81 17.87
N LEU A 608 21.62 13.12 18.40
CA LEU A 608 20.39 12.85 17.67
C LEU A 608 19.56 14.13 17.50
N ALA A 609 19.52 14.99 18.52
CA ALA A 609 18.83 16.27 18.46
C ALA A 609 19.36 17.17 17.31
N LYS A 610 20.67 17.12 17.00
CA LYS A 610 21.27 17.86 15.88
C LYS A 610 20.77 17.41 14.51
N VAL A 611 20.49 16.11 14.35
CA VAL A 611 20.07 15.54 13.06
C VAL A 611 18.56 15.36 12.93
N ARG A 612 17.80 15.44 14.04
CA ARG A 612 16.32 15.36 14.05
C ARG A 612 15.62 16.22 12.99
N PRO A 613 16.02 17.47 12.71
CA PRO A 613 15.35 18.27 11.69
C PRO A 613 15.35 17.64 10.28
N GLN A 614 16.29 16.74 9.97
CA GLN A 614 16.31 16.03 8.69
C GLN A 614 15.13 15.05 8.52
N LEU A 615 14.50 14.61 9.62
CA LEU A 615 13.29 13.78 9.58
C LEU A 615 12.13 14.49 8.87
N TYR A 616 12.04 15.80 9.05
CA TYR A 616 10.94 16.65 8.57
C TYR A 616 11.25 17.32 7.24
N LYS A 617 12.39 17.00 6.62
CA LYS A 617 12.82 17.64 5.38
C LYS A 617 12.00 17.14 4.19
N GLU A 618 11.32 18.06 3.52
CA GLU A 618 10.63 17.76 2.26
C GLU A 618 11.60 17.58 1.10
N SER A 619 11.21 16.70 0.18
CA SER A 619 11.91 16.49 -1.08
C SER A 619 11.16 17.20 -2.20
N TRP A 620 11.91 17.94 -3.01
CA TRP A 620 11.39 18.54 -4.24
C TRP A 620 11.53 17.56 -5.39
N TYR A 621 10.51 17.51 -6.25
CA TYR A 621 10.45 16.67 -7.42
C TYR A 621 10.30 17.53 -8.67
N VAL A 622 11.03 17.19 -9.71
CA VAL A 622 10.98 17.87 -11.01
C VAL A 622 10.60 16.87 -12.09
N TRP A 623 9.77 17.32 -13.02
CA TRP A 623 9.45 16.62 -14.26
C TRP A 623 9.06 17.66 -15.31
N GLY A 624 9.03 17.24 -16.57
CA GLY A 624 8.52 18.07 -17.64
C GLY A 624 7.88 17.26 -18.74
N GLU A 625 7.14 17.96 -19.59
CA GLU A 625 6.65 17.42 -20.84
C GLU A 625 6.84 18.40 -21.99
N THR A 626 6.91 17.88 -23.19
CA THR A 626 6.99 18.68 -24.40
C THR A 626 6.18 17.98 -25.48
N THR A 627 5.23 18.69 -26.06
CA THR A 627 4.45 18.24 -27.20
C THR A 627 4.94 18.99 -28.44
N ALA A 628 5.55 18.27 -29.38
CA ALA A 628 5.96 18.84 -30.66
C ALA A 628 5.01 18.34 -31.75
N LEU A 629 4.22 19.24 -32.33
CA LEU A 629 3.26 18.98 -33.41
C LEU A 629 3.79 19.55 -34.73
N SER A 630 3.08 19.30 -35.83
CA SER A 630 3.43 19.88 -37.14
C SER A 630 3.21 21.40 -37.21
N ASN A 631 2.29 21.92 -36.41
CA ASN A 631 1.80 23.29 -36.43
C ASN A 631 2.24 24.15 -35.23
N MET A 632 2.55 23.52 -34.09
CA MET A 632 2.89 24.19 -32.83
C MET A 632 3.77 23.30 -31.93
N ALA A 633 4.35 23.90 -30.89
CA ALA A 633 4.95 23.17 -29.77
C ALA A 633 4.48 23.72 -28.43
N GLU A 634 4.29 22.81 -27.47
CA GLU A 634 3.97 23.11 -26.07
C GLU A 634 5.04 22.49 -25.18
N ALA A 635 5.39 23.15 -24.09
CA ALA A 635 6.30 22.61 -23.08
C ALA A 635 5.84 23.00 -21.67
N SER A 636 5.96 22.07 -20.72
CA SER A 636 5.77 22.34 -19.31
C SER A 636 6.93 21.76 -18.48
N ILE A 637 7.32 22.50 -17.46
CA ILE A 637 8.26 22.05 -16.43
C ILE A 637 7.62 22.34 -15.08
N THR A 638 7.50 21.29 -14.27
CA THR A 638 6.93 21.38 -12.93
C THR A 638 7.97 20.99 -11.89
N LEU A 639 8.11 21.83 -10.88
CA LEU A 639 8.84 21.57 -9.65
C LEU A 639 7.84 21.58 -8.49
N SER A 640 7.73 20.48 -7.73
CA SER A 640 6.76 20.42 -6.64
C SER A 640 7.24 19.71 -5.38
N ASP A 641 6.67 20.11 -4.26
CA ASP A 641 6.68 19.41 -2.98
C ASP A 641 5.24 19.05 -2.55
N THR A 642 5.00 18.80 -1.26
CA THR A 642 3.67 18.45 -0.74
C THR A 642 2.60 19.51 -1.04
N ARG A 643 2.91 20.81 -0.92
CA ARG A 643 1.91 21.89 -1.00
C ARG A 643 2.23 22.96 -2.03
N ASN A 644 3.47 23.05 -2.47
CA ASN A 644 3.95 24.06 -3.39
C ASN A 644 4.22 23.41 -4.74
N ILE A 645 3.79 24.11 -5.78
CA ILE A 645 4.03 23.75 -7.17
C ILE A 645 4.58 25.00 -7.84
N ILE A 646 5.67 24.87 -8.57
CA ILE A 646 6.21 25.90 -9.44
C ILE A 646 6.15 25.33 -10.85
N SER A 647 5.38 25.97 -11.72
CA SER A 647 5.13 25.50 -13.08
C SER A 647 5.55 26.58 -14.06
N LEU A 648 6.38 26.21 -15.03
CA LEU A 648 6.63 26.98 -16.23
C LEU A 648 5.95 26.26 -17.38
N MET A 649 4.98 26.91 -18.01
CA MET A 649 4.31 26.44 -19.21
C MET A 649 4.66 27.40 -20.33
N GLY A 650 4.79 26.90 -21.56
CA GLY A 650 4.93 27.75 -22.71
C GLY A 650 4.54 27.06 -23.98
N GLU A 651 4.12 27.86 -24.94
CA GLU A 651 3.68 27.42 -26.24
C GLU A 651 4.20 28.34 -27.34
N VAL A 652 4.34 27.79 -28.53
CA VAL A 652 4.79 28.53 -29.71
C VAL A 652 4.13 27.94 -30.95
N GLY A 653 3.42 28.78 -31.70
CA GLY A 653 2.81 28.46 -32.98
C GLY A 653 3.65 28.94 -34.17
N TRP A 654 3.58 28.24 -35.31
CA TRP A 654 4.25 28.66 -36.55
C TRP A 654 3.49 28.35 -37.83
N GLU A 655 2.34 27.69 -37.75
CA GLU A 655 1.44 27.44 -38.88
C GLU A 655 0.21 28.35 -38.78
N GLU A 656 -0.25 28.88 -39.91
CA GLU A 656 -1.36 29.86 -40.03
C GLU A 656 -1.17 31.23 -39.35
N VAL A 657 0.01 31.48 -38.76
CA VAL A 657 0.42 32.79 -38.23
C VAL A 657 1.44 33.50 -39.12
N ASP A 658 1.32 34.83 -39.26
CA ASP A 658 2.24 35.64 -40.07
C ASP A 658 3.65 35.70 -39.45
N ARG A 659 3.76 35.46 -38.13
CA ARG A 659 4.97 35.54 -37.31
C ARG A 659 4.86 34.54 -36.15
N ASN A 660 6.01 34.07 -35.64
CA ASN A 660 6.02 33.08 -34.54
C ASN A 660 5.61 33.77 -33.23
N GLU A 661 4.37 33.56 -32.81
CA GLU A 661 3.84 33.99 -31.51
C GLU A 661 4.14 32.93 -30.44
N TRP A 662 4.43 33.38 -29.22
CA TRP A 662 4.69 32.52 -28.07
C TRP A 662 4.12 33.10 -26.78
N GLU A 663 3.60 32.21 -25.93
CA GLU A 663 3.14 32.50 -24.57
C GLU A 663 4.01 31.72 -23.58
N ALA A 664 4.31 32.31 -22.42
CA ALA A 664 4.97 31.64 -21.33
C ALA A 664 4.39 32.06 -19.97
N LEU A 665 3.80 31.09 -19.27
CA LEU A 665 3.19 31.25 -17.96
C LEU A 665 4.07 30.61 -16.87
N LEU A 666 4.58 31.44 -15.96
CA LEU A 666 5.28 30.99 -14.74
C LEU A 666 4.38 31.20 -13.53
N THR A 667 4.07 30.12 -12.81
CA THR A 667 3.20 30.17 -11.63
C THR A 667 3.83 29.52 -10.41
N TRP A 668 3.50 30.08 -9.23
CA TRP A 668 3.59 29.39 -7.96
C TRP A 668 2.17 29.06 -7.48
N ASP A 669 1.86 27.78 -7.45
CA ASP A 669 0.57 27.26 -7.00
C ASP A 669 0.70 26.69 -5.57
N ARG A 670 -0.28 27.04 -4.74
CA ARG A 670 -0.47 26.44 -3.42
C ARG A 670 -1.62 25.45 -3.47
N TYR A 671 -1.27 24.18 -3.42
CA TYR A 671 -2.23 23.07 -3.37
C TYR A 671 -2.87 22.99 -1.97
N VAL A 672 -4.20 23.06 -1.93
CA VAL A 672 -4.97 22.89 -0.70
C VAL A 672 -5.45 21.45 -0.58
N ASN A 673 -6.14 20.98 -1.61
CA ASN A 673 -6.61 19.61 -1.78
C ASN A 673 -6.90 19.35 -3.27
N ARG A 674 -7.30 18.12 -3.62
CA ARG A 674 -7.63 17.71 -4.99
C ARG A 674 -8.56 18.68 -5.73
N PHE A 675 -9.49 19.32 -5.03
CA PHE A 675 -10.51 20.15 -5.65
C PHE A 675 -10.13 21.60 -5.77
N PHE A 676 -9.13 22.09 -5.03
CA PHE A 676 -8.82 23.51 -4.99
C PHE A 676 -7.32 23.79 -4.81
N THR A 677 -6.83 24.65 -5.68
CA THR A 677 -5.46 25.20 -5.67
C THR A 677 -5.57 26.69 -5.98
N TYR A 678 -4.80 27.54 -5.32
CA TYR A 678 -4.70 28.96 -5.69
C TYR A 678 -3.27 29.25 -6.16
N PHE A 679 -3.10 30.23 -7.04
CA PHE A 679 -1.79 30.52 -7.62
C PHE A 679 -1.58 32.01 -7.86
N ILE A 680 -0.32 32.41 -7.90
CA ILE A 680 0.15 33.71 -8.39
C ILE A 680 1.23 33.44 -9.43
N GLY A 681 1.36 34.29 -10.43
CA GLY A 681 2.32 34.08 -11.49
C GLY A 681 2.62 35.31 -12.32
N VAL A 682 3.37 35.08 -13.39
CA VAL A 682 3.65 36.03 -14.44
C VAL A 682 3.37 35.34 -15.76
N ASP A 683 2.60 36.02 -16.59
CA ASP A 683 2.27 35.61 -17.94
C ASP A 683 2.98 36.52 -18.94
N VAL A 684 3.62 35.94 -19.95
CA VAL A 684 4.51 36.66 -20.87
C VAL A 684 4.16 36.29 -22.29
N PHE A 685 3.87 37.32 -23.09
CA PHE A 685 3.54 37.19 -24.50
C PHE A 685 4.67 37.77 -25.33
N GLY A 686 4.95 37.15 -26.47
CA GLY A 686 5.91 37.70 -27.41
C GLY A 686 5.70 37.24 -28.83
N GLU A 687 6.27 38.03 -29.74
CA GLU A 687 6.27 37.77 -31.17
C GLU A 687 7.72 37.74 -31.65
N ARG A 688 8.10 36.70 -32.39
CA ARG A 688 9.47 36.44 -32.86
C ARG A 688 10.49 36.41 -31.71
N SER A 689 11.27 37.48 -31.54
CA SER A 689 12.32 37.61 -30.53
C SER A 689 12.06 38.76 -29.55
N GLU A 690 10.90 39.42 -29.67
CA GLU A 690 10.51 40.57 -28.84
C GLU A 690 9.43 40.13 -27.86
N THR A 691 9.56 40.57 -26.61
CA THR A 691 8.49 40.44 -25.61
C THR A 691 7.51 41.59 -25.84
N GLU A 692 6.24 41.26 -26.03
CA GLU A 692 5.20 42.25 -26.25
C GLU A 692 4.55 42.69 -24.94
N ASP A 693 4.24 41.72 -24.07
CA ASP A 693 3.53 41.98 -22.82
C ASP A 693 4.02 41.09 -21.68
N THR A 694 3.85 41.56 -20.45
CA THR A 694 4.18 40.84 -19.22
C THR A 694 3.19 41.23 -18.14
N ARG A 695 2.34 40.28 -17.77
CA ARG A 695 1.21 40.49 -16.85
C ARG A 695 1.40 39.70 -15.57
N GLY A 696 1.15 40.31 -14.43
CA GLY A 696 1.08 39.63 -13.15
C GLY A 696 -0.29 38.98 -12.97
N VAL A 697 -0.34 37.68 -12.69
CA VAL A 697 -1.60 36.93 -12.59
C VAL A 697 -1.89 36.41 -11.19
N LEU A 698 -3.15 36.43 -10.78
CA LEU A 698 -3.65 35.82 -9.54
C LEU A 698 -4.91 35.01 -9.84
N GLY A 699 -4.95 33.76 -9.40
CA GLY A 699 -6.06 32.88 -9.73
C GLY A 699 -6.21 31.64 -8.87
N PHE A 700 -7.09 30.76 -9.32
CA PHE A 700 -7.33 29.46 -8.73
C PHE A 700 -7.71 28.40 -9.76
N THR A 701 -7.42 27.15 -9.41
CA THR A 701 -7.92 25.96 -10.09
C THR A 701 -8.98 25.29 -9.21
N TYR A 702 -10.12 24.93 -9.79
CA TYR A 702 -11.17 24.17 -9.13
C TYR A 702 -11.60 22.94 -9.96
N LEU A 703 -11.76 21.79 -9.31
CA LEU A 703 -12.21 20.56 -9.97
C LEU A 703 -13.74 20.44 -9.89
N LEU A 704 -14.40 20.58 -11.04
CA LEU A 704 -15.84 20.42 -11.23
C LEU A 704 -16.24 18.94 -11.42
N PRO A 705 -17.52 18.57 -11.17
CA PRO A 705 -18.05 17.24 -11.50
C PRO A 705 -17.67 16.81 -12.92
N LEU A 706 -17.49 15.50 -13.10
CA LEU A 706 -16.89 14.87 -14.29
C LEU A 706 -15.38 15.07 -14.40
N ASN A 707 -14.68 15.38 -13.30
CA ASN A 707 -13.26 15.72 -13.28
C ASN A 707 -12.93 16.76 -14.37
N ILE A 708 -13.73 17.82 -14.47
CA ILE A 708 -13.47 18.96 -15.36
C ILE A 708 -12.65 19.96 -14.56
N GLU A 709 -11.41 20.18 -14.97
CA GLU A 709 -10.55 21.18 -14.36
C GLU A 709 -10.97 22.56 -14.84
N THR A 710 -11.06 23.52 -13.92
CA THR A 710 -11.37 24.92 -14.22
C THR A 710 -10.27 25.79 -13.68
N ARG A 711 -9.61 26.57 -14.54
CA ARG A 711 -8.57 27.54 -14.13
C ARG A 711 -9.08 28.94 -14.40
N ILE A 712 -9.11 29.80 -13.39
CA ILE A 712 -9.60 31.17 -13.50
C ILE A 712 -8.58 32.10 -12.88
N TRP A 713 -8.22 33.16 -13.57
CA TRP A 713 -7.30 34.18 -13.07
C TRP A 713 -7.63 35.59 -13.58
N ALA A 714 -7.09 36.59 -12.90
CA ALA A 714 -7.11 37.98 -13.31
C ALA A 714 -5.67 38.52 -13.41
N ASP A 715 -5.43 39.38 -14.39
CA ASP A 715 -4.16 40.11 -14.55
C ASP A 715 -4.18 41.49 -13.88
N ASP A 716 -3.00 42.09 -13.76
CA ASP A 716 -2.79 43.43 -13.23
C ASP A 716 -3.20 44.56 -14.19
N ASP A 717 -3.47 44.23 -15.46
CA ASP A 717 -4.05 45.13 -16.47
C ASP A 717 -5.59 45.15 -16.45
N GLY A 718 -6.21 44.38 -15.56
CA GLY A 718 -7.65 44.38 -15.30
C GLY A 718 -8.45 43.42 -16.17
N GLY A 719 -7.79 42.53 -16.91
CA GLY A 719 -8.40 41.41 -17.60
C GLY A 719 -8.57 40.18 -16.71
N TRP A 720 -9.26 39.20 -17.26
CA TRP A 720 -9.46 37.90 -16.66
C TRP A 720 -9.50 36.82 -17.72
N ARG A 721 -9.05 35.64 -17.33
CA ARG A 721 -9.05 34.44 -18.16
C ARG A 721 -9.72 33.29 -17.42
N GLY A 722 -10.50 32.51 -18.14
CA GLY A 722 -11.23 31.36 -17.61
C GLY A 722 -11.19 30.18 -18.56
N GLY A 723 -10.60 29.08 -18.12
CA GLY A 723 -10.43 27.85 -18.88
C GLY A 723 -11.14 26.64 -18.28
N LEU A 724 -11.57 25.73 -19.15
CA LEU A 724 -12.07 24.40 -18.82
C LEU A 724 -11.22 23.35 -19.53
N HIS A 725 -10.69 22.39 -18.78
CA HIS A 725 -9.89 21.29 -19.32
C HIS A 725 -10.43 19.93 -18.87
N LYS A 726 -10.45 18.95 -19.79
CA LYS A 726 -10.88 17.58 -19.50
C LYS A 726 -10.08 16.57 -20.31
N VAL A 727 -9.63 15.53 -19.61
CA VAL A 727 -9.10 14.29 -20.20
C VAL A 727 -10.04 13.13 -19.89
N SER A 728 -10.30 12.28 -20.89
CA SER A 728 -11.15 11.09 -20.79
C SER A 728 -10.48 9.89 -21.45
N ASP A 729 -10.21 8.83 -20.69
CA ASP A 729 -9.61 7.60 -21.20
C ASP A 729 -10.65 6.77 -21.98
N LEU A 730 -10.55 6.79 -23.31
CA LEU A 730 -11.35 5.95 -24.18
C LEU A 730 -10.93 4.47 -24.04
N THR A 731 -9.62 4.25 -23.98
CA THR A 731 -8.95 3.00 -23.60
C THR A 731 -7.77 3.37 -22.68
N PRO A 732 -7.13 2.44 -21.95
CA PRO A 732 -6.00 2.81 -21.07
C PRO A 732 -4.81 3.46 -21.77
N ARG A 733 -4.72 3.36 -23.11
CA ARG A 733 -3.65 3.98 -23.89
C ARG A 733 -4.14 5.15 -24.74
N LEU A 734 -5.44 5.33 -24.91
CA LEU A 734 -6.00 6.33 -25.81
C LEU A 734 -6.88 7.27 -25.00
N ALA A 735 -6.40 8.49 -24.81
CA ALA A 735 -7.12 9.56 -24.14
C ALA A 735 -7.70 10.55 -25.15
N LEU A 736 -8.92 10.99 -24.92
CA LEU A 736 -9.54 12.16 -25.52
C LEU A 736 -9.34 13.34 -24.58
N PHE A 737 -8.76 14.43 -25.08
CA PHE A 737 -8.62 15.66 -24.31
C PHE A 737 -9.29 16.83 -25.01
N GLY A 738 -9.72 17.80 -24.22
CA GLY A 738 -10.29 19.04 -24.71
C GLY A 738 -10.08 20.17 -23.71
N GLU A 739 -9.83 21.34 -24.24
CA GLU A 739 -9.67 22.58 -23.51
C GLU A 739 -10.39 23.72 -24.22
N TYR A 740 -11.00 24.58 -23.44
CA TYR A 740 -11.63 25.81 -23.90
C TYR A 740 -11.26 26.93 -22.94
N GLU A 741 -10.72 28.01 -23.46
CA GLU A 741 -10.31 29.17 -22.70
C GLU A 741 -10.96 30.44 -23.26
N TYR A 742 -11.36 31.31 -22.34
CA TYR A 742 -11.83 32.64 -22.66
C TYR A 742 -10.92 33.66 -21.99
N ASP A 743 -10.26 34.47 -22.80
CA ASP A 743 -9.51 35.65 -22.36
C ASP A 743 -10.35 36.91 -22.63
N SER A 744 -10.37 37.85 -21.67
CA SER A 744 -11.10 39.11 -21.80
C SER A 744 -10.40 40.16 -22.67
N HIS A 745 -9.08 40.06 -22.83
CA HIS A 745 -8.27 40.93 -23.68
C HIS A 745 -8.24 40.43 -25.12
N GLU A 746 -8.38 39.11 -25.32
CA GLU A 746 -8.28 38.45 -26.62
C GLU A 746 -9.57 37.72 -27.03
N LYS A 747 -9.48 36.76 -27.97
CA LYS A 747 -10.60 35.89 -28.37
C LYS A 747 -10.51 34.58 -27.59
N SER A 748 -11.58 33.78 -27.67
CA SER A 748 -11.60 32.46 -27.06
C SER A 748 -10.72 31.48 -27.83
N GLU A 749 -9.95 30.69 -27.10
CA GLU A 749 -9.15 29.60 -27.62
C GLU A 749 -9.77 28.24 -27.30
N ALA A 750 -9.57 27.29 -28.19
CA ALA A 750 -10.05 25.94 -27.99
C ALA A 750 -9.09 24.94 -28.61
N ARG A 751 -8.86 23.84 -27.90
CA ARG A 751 -8.14 22.69 -28.45
C ARG A 751 -8.82 21.39 -28.08
N ALA A 752 -8.72 20.42 -28.98
CA ALA A 752 -9.24 19.08 -28.75
C ALA A 752 -8.41 18.05 -29.51
N GLY A 753 -8.16 16.89 -28.91
CA GLY A 753 -7.27 15.92 -29.52
C GLY A 753 -7.31 14.54 -28.90
N LEU A 754 -6.48 13.67 -29.46
CA LEU A 754 -6.24 12.32 -29.01
C LEU A 754 -4.76 12.15 -28.66
N ALA A 755 -4.49 11.55 -27.51
CA ALA A 755 -3.15 11.16 -27.09
C ALA A 755 -3.09 9.63 -26.95
N TYR A 756 -2.14 8.99 -27.66
CA TYR A 756 -1.89 7.56 -27.59
C TYR A 756 -0.57 7.24 -26.90
N THR A 757 -0.62 6.64 -25.71
CA THR A 757 0.55 6.30 -24.89
C THR A 757 1.29 5.08 -25.44
N VAL A 758 2.49 5.32 -25.96
CA VAL A 758 3.40 4.31 -26.53
C VAL A 758 4.30 3.74 -25.44
N SER A 759 4.91 4.61 -24.65
CA SER A 759 5.80 4.25 -23.54
C SER A 759 5.63 5.22 -22.35
N LYS A 760 6.33 4.94 -21.25
CA LYS A 760 6.44 5.83 -20.08
C LYS A 760 6.81 7.28 -20.40
N SER A 761 7.53 7.48 -21.51
CA SER A 761 8.07 8.78 -21.91
C SER A 761 7.50 9.30 -23.23
N PHE A 762 6.76 8.50 -23.99
CA PHE A 762 6.33 8.87 -25.35
C PHE A 762 4.84 8.62 -25.57
N SER A 763 4.15 9.63 -26.10
CA SER A 763 2.79 9.52 -26.63
C SER A 763 2.73 10.10 -28.05
N LEU A 764 1.94 9.49 -28.92
CA LEU A 764 1.56 10.09 -30.21
C LEU A 764 0.37 11.01 -29.97
N VAL A 765 0.39 12.21 -30.55
CA VAL A 765 -0.67 13.21 -30.35
C VAL A 765 -1.20 13.68 -31.69
N GLY A 766 -2.52 13.74 -31.80
CA GLY A 766 -3.22 14.47 -32.85
C GLY A 766 -4.15 15.48 -32.20
N GLN A 767 -4.00 16.75 -32.53
CA GLN A 767 -4.67 17.88 -31.88
C GLN A 767 -5.21 18.84 -32.92
N TRP A 768 -6.40 19.36 -32.69
CA TRP A 768 -6.90 20.57 -33.33
C TRP A 768 -6.72 21.74 -32.37
N HIS A 769 -6.23 22.87 -32.89
CA HIS A 769 -6.14 24.15 -32.20
C HIS A 769 -6.99 25.19 -32.93
N SER A 770 -7.67 26.07 -32.22
CA SER A 770 -8.51 27.12 -32.83
C SER A 770 -7.72 28.10 -33.70
N GLU A 771 -6.43 28.27 -33.40
CA GLU A 771 -5.54 29.22 -34.09
C GLU A 771 -4.57 28.56 -35.07
N PHE A 772 -4.12 27.34 -34.77
CA PHE A 772 -3.07 26.64 -35.54
C PHE A 772 -3.61 25.45 -36.34
N ASP A 773 -4.93 25.25 -36.36
CA ASP A 773 -5.65 24.12 -36.97
C ASP A 773 -5.12 22.73 -36.53
N TRP A 774 -5.12 21.73 -37.42
CA TRP A 774 -4.77 20.34 -37.09
C TRP A 774 -3.27 20.08 -37.10
N GLY A 775 -2.77 19.61 -35.95
CA GLY A 775 -1.41 19.16 -35.73
C GLY A 775 -1.31 17.67 -35.42
N GLY A 776 -0.26 17.03 -35.93
CA GLY A 776 0.11 15.67 -35.54
C GLY A 776 1.58 15.58 -35.11
N GLY A 777 1.87 14.88 -34.02
CA GLY A 777 3.24 14.78 -33.52
C GLY A 777 3.45 13.91 -32.29
N LEU A 778 4.44 14.29 -31.49
CA LEU A 778 4.96 13.49 -30.39
C LEU A 778 4.96 14.31 -29.09
N GLN A 779 4.41 13.71 -28.03
CA GLN A 779 4.61 14.18 -26.67
C GLN A 779 5.70 13.36 -25.98
N ILE A 780 6.64 14.07 -25.35
CA ILE A 780 7.79 13.54 -24.64
C ILE A 780 7.65 13.93 -23.16
N ARG A 781 7.82 12.98 -22.24
CA ARG A 781 7.80 13.21 -20.78
C ARG A 781 9.12 12.79 -20.15
N PHE A 782 9.72 13.65 -19.34
CA PHE A 782 11.05 13.44 -18.74
C PHE A 782 11.10 13.71 -17.24
#